data_AF-A0A7I7JX13-F1
#
_entry.id   AF-A0A7I7JX13-F1
#
_cell.length_a   1.000
_cell.length_b   1.000
_cell.length_c   1.000
_cell.angle_alpha   90.00
_cell.angle_beta   90.00
_cell.angle_gamma   90.00
#
_symmetry.space_group_name_H-M   'P 1'
#
loop_
_entity.id
_entity.type
_entity.pdbx_description
1 polymer ?
#
loop_
_entity_poly.entity_id
_entity_poly.type
_entity_poly.pdbx_seq_one_letter_code
_entity_poly.pdbx_strand_id
1 'polypeptide(L)'
;MSVSAGLGAAVLLGGAGTAAADSAPSSRSSESSSSSASPAASGTAPERSTAERTKRTRDRSDRAERRRSTGAQELSAAQEFRALRADRTDSADAADDMVPATATAPTEASNAAPEVATTVERPDPLTGVTRVTVTGTDPDSDELTYTATSPRLGRVSGDGSGAFTYTPTPFARVLARILPVIRSDRFTVTVSDGRGGRTPATVTVTLVPLNRAPRSRPATVHAPAPATGTITGRARAVDPDRDRLTYLVSTTETGRGTVTVRGDGTFTYVPSAAARHRAAADAASPADRIDTFRITVTDVFGAVTEIPVAVTISPFNTAPTGVATADVADPASGVVTGRVLGSDDDGDDLVYRATTTAARGVVVMGDDGVFTYTPSESARRLAASMYATPALRSDTVTVTITDSHGGTTVVPVRVAVSPDPQAPATVAPSTFCGCTMMPADTIFHADIRHRPRLAETDSWIELLGGSRGATMGASWGGAEWMGSTAGIPVNVVGPDHPTETVVFNRGYSTSGPGIDDRPYAIPHRPLVEGMPSYPAWDRHLFVFQEGTCISQELINVANGVELPGAGILDILGNAVYRSIWGSTWIAQGGVQYDMSSSLYPAIGYANAAHLPQVPLMVRPDDIQRGYIDHMLGMTIAKDVGAGYVWPARAGDGTGTEGIPMGMVFRLRDDIDLRGYAESTQTVLRALQVHGAVIYDSRAPGGDGLKLAGMSNGWEDVEGFDVKEMQRELSSIPVQWFDAVDVVGMAADPTLGWQVTTTT
;
A
#
# COMPACT_ATOMS: atom_id res chain seq x y z
N MET A 1 75.93 9.09 -8.82
CA MET A 1 76.39 10.29 -9.55
C MET A 1 75.39 11.41 -9.34
N SER A 2 75.89 12.64 -9.35
CA SER A 2 75.25 13.95 -9.51
C SER A 2 74.07 14.03 -10.52
N VAL A 3 73.16 15.03 -10.53
CA VAL A 3 72.84 16.21 -9.67
C VAL A 3 71.52 16.84 -10.18
N SER A 4 70.70 17.45 -9.29
CA SER A 4 69.61 18.45 -9.57
C SER A 4 68.44 18.06 -10.49
N ALA A 5 67.29 18.77 -10.53
CA ALA A 5 66.52 19.55 -9.53
C ALA A 5 65.15 19.90 -10.18
N GLY A 6 64.11 20.14 -9.37
CA GLY A 6 62.82 20.64 -9.88
C GLY A 6 61.70 20.57 -8.84
N LEU A 7 61.39 21.70 -8.20
CA LEU A 7 60.26 21.81 -7.26
C LEU A 7 58.92 21.97 -8.01
N GLY A 8 57.85 21.42 -7.44
CA GLY A 8 56.47 21.71 -7.84
C GLY A 8 55.45 21.03 -6.93
N ALA A 9 54.70 21.85 -6.16
CA ALA A 9 53.51 21.55 -5.33
C ALA A 9 53.03 20.07 -5.26
N ALA A 10 53.15 19.37 -4.13
CA ALA A 10 52.34 19.51 -2.90
C ALA A 10 51.05 18.65 -2.87
N VAL A 11 51.15 17.57 -2.08
CA VAL A 11 50.09 16.89 -1.31
C VAL A 11 48.95 16.20 -2.07
N LEU A 12 49.14 14.90 -2.31
CA LEU A 12 48.17 13.83 -2.06
C LEU A 12 48.88 12.47 -2.21
N LEU A 13 49.10 11.71 -1.12
CA LEU A 13 49.40 10.27 -1.16
C LEU A 13 49.48 9.64 0.25
N GLY A 14 49.24 8.32 0.31
CA GLY A 14 49.23 7.49 1.53
C GLY A 14 47.82 7.02 1.87
N GLY A 15 47.28 5.94 1.31
CA GLY A 15 47.96 4.80 0.66
C GLY A 15 48.59 3.89 1.71
N ALA A 16 48.60 2.55 1.61
CA ALA A 16 48.11 1.61 0.60
C ALA A 16 47.80 0.27 1.35
N GLY A 17 47.37 -0.85 0.77
CA GLY A 17 47.14 -1.25 -0.62
C GLY A 17 46.51 -2.67 -0.64
N THR A 18 45.86 -3.11 -1.72
CA THR A 18 46.43 -3.99 -2.79
C THR A 18 46.86 -5.38 -2.30
N ALA A 19 46.47 -6.52 -2.90
CA ALA A 19 45.68 -6.81 -4.11
C ALA A 19 45.02 -8.22 -3.94
N ALA A 20 43.85 -8.53 -4.53
CA ALA A 20 43.65 -9.09 -5.89
C ALA A 20 44.50 -10.36 -6.22
N ALA A 21 43.99 -11.40 -6.89
CA ALA A 21 42.75 -11.55 -7.67
C ALA A 21 42.27 -13.02 -7.80
N ASP A 22 41.03 -13.19 -8.28
CA ASP A 22 40.46 -14.26 -9.14
C ASP A 22 41.06 -15.69 -9.09
N SER A 23 40.26 -16.75 -8.94
CA SER A 23 39.21 -17.12 -9.90
C SER A 23 38.40 -18.36 -9.43
N ALA A 24 37.21 -18.54 -10.00
CA ALA A 24 36.23 -19.58 -9.65
C ALA A 24 36.28 -20.80 -10.63
N PRO A 25 35.28 -21.72 -10.67
CA PRO A 25 34.89 -22.71 -9.64
C PRO A 25 34.72 -24.15 -10.20
N SER A 26 34.70 -25.20 -9.35
CA SER A 26 33.85 -26.41 -9.59
C SER A 26 33.79 -27.45 -8.44
N SER A 27 32.57 -27.65 -7.92
CA SER A 27 31.87 -28.94 -7.64
C SER A 27 32.50 -30.17 -6.95
N ARG A 28 31.65 -30.81 -6.12
CA ARG A 28 31.58 -32.27 -5.74
C ARG A 28 32.63 -32.82 -4.73
N SER A 29 32.37 -33.85 -3.92
CA SER A 29 31.12 -34.42 -3.32
C SER A 29 31.44 -35.66 -2.46
N SER A 30 30.83 -35.81 -1.28
CA SER A 30 30.54 -37.09 -0.57
C SER A 30 29.76 -36.74 0.72
N GLU A 31 28.51 -37.17 0.94
CA GLU A 31 28.07 -38.52 1.36
C GLU A 31 28.58 -38.90 2.78
N SER A 32 27.77 -39.49 3.67
CA SER A 32 26.70 -40.46 3.42
C SER A 32 25.56 -40.55 4.47
N SER A 33 24.36 -40.93 3.97
CA SER A 33 23.44 -41.97 4.52
C SER A 33 22.65 -41.72 5.83
N SER A 34 21.43 -42.27 6.04
CA SER A 34 20.74 -43.39 5.35
C SER A 34 19.18 -43.33 5.41
N SER A 35 18.51 -43.75 4.31
CA SER A 35 17.28 -44.60 4.18
C SER A 35 16.04 -44.42 5.11
N SER A 36 14.77 -44.64 4.71
CA SER A 36 14.22 -45.50 3.65
C SER A 36 12.74 -45.22 3.27
N ALA A 37 12.39 -45.49 1.99
CA ALA A 37 11.13 -46.06 1.45
C ALA A 37 9.73 -45.38 1.61
N SER A 38 9.00 -45.36 0.49
CA SER A 38 7.55 -45.12 0.32
C SER A 38 6.92 -46.35 -0.41
N PRO A 39 5.64 -46.36 -0.87
CA PRO A 39 4.41 -45.68 -0.42
C PRO A 39 3.22 -46.66 -0.20
N ALA A 40 2.04 -46.20 0.26
CA ALA A 40 0.80 -46.99 0.27
C ALA A 40 -0.47 -46.17 -0.06
N ALA A 41 -1.47 -46.86 -0.64
CA ALA A 41 -2.58 -46.30 -1.40
C ALA A 41 -3.91 -46.05 -0.64
N SER A 42 -4.76 -45.20 -1.26
CA SER A 42 -6.22 -45.32 -1.45
C SER A 42 -7.22 -45.50 -0.28
N GLY A 43 -8.27 -44.66 -0.29
CA GLY A 43 -9.62 -44.91 0.28
C GLY A 43 -10.56 -43.73 -0.03
N THR A 44 -11.40 -43.76 -1.08
CA THR A 44 -12.82 -44.23 -1.13
C THR A 44 -13.87 -43.39 -0.37
N ALA A 45 -14.41 -42.36 -1.03
CA ALA A 45 -15.81 -42.22 -1.53
C ALA A 45 -17.04 -42.51 -0.56
N PRO A 46 -18.32 -42.59 -1.01
CA PRO A 46 -19.24 -41.43 -0.96
C PRO A 46 -20.71 -41.72 -0.51
N GLU A 47 -21.53 -40.67 -0.29
CA GLU A 47 -23.02 -40.73 -0.31
C GLU A 47 -23.55 -39.53 -1.13
N ARG A 48 -24.49 -39.62 -2.10
CA ARG A 48 -25.88 -40.18 -2.16
C ARG A 48 -26.88 -39.45 -1.24
N SER A 49 -28.17 -39.26 -1.58
CA SER A 49 -28.90 -39.08 -2.86
C SER A 49 -30.41 -38.93 -2.54
N THR A 50 -31.13 -37.99 -3.15
CA THR A 50 -32.60 -38.03 -3.47
C THR A 50 -32.92 -36.68 -4.17
N ALA A 51 -33.48 -36.59 -5.39
CA ALA A 51 -34.66 -37.20 -6.01
C ALA A 51 -35.99 -36.61 -5.52
N GLU A 52 -36.59 -35.72 -6.33
CA GLU A 52 -38.02 -35.84 -6.65
C GLU A 52 -38.42 -35.21 -8.00
N ARG A 53 -39.65 -35.53 -8.43
CA ARG A 53 -40.14 -35.43 -9.81
C ARG A 53 -41.60 -35.01 -9.78
N THR A 54 -41.95 -33.93 -10.45
CA THR A 54 -43.35 -33.59 -10.78
C THR A 54 -43.52 -33.33 -12.29
N LYS A 55 -44.69 -33.70 -12.80
CA LYS A 55 -45.04 -33.77 -14.23
C LYS A 55 -46.55 -33.53 -14.34
N ARG A 56 -47.01 -33.00 -15.49
CA ARG A 56 -48.42 -32.76 -15.93
C ARG A 56 -48.96 -31.33 -15.69
N THR A 57 -49.88 -30.76 -16.48
CA THR A 57 -50.37 -31.05 -17.87
C THR A 57 -51.22 -29.87 -18.40
N ARG A 58 -51.23 -29.72 -19.74
CA ARG A 58 -52.37 -29.32 -20.62
C ARG A 58 -52.96 -27.90 -20.62
N ASP A 59 -53.40 -27.56 -21.84
CA ASP A 59 -54.54 -26.69 -22.22
C ASP A 59 -54.44 -25.18 -21.87
N ARG A 60 -55.14 -24.26 -22.56
CA ARG A 60 -55.60 -24.12 -23.97
C ARG A 60 -56.18 -22.68 -24.09
N SER A 61 -56.25 -22.13 -25.31
CA SER A 61 -56.95 -20.86 -25.67
C SER A 61 -56.45 -19.59 -24.94
N ASP A 62 -56.73 -18.34 -25.33
CA ASP A 62 -57.57 -17.71 -26.38
C ASP A 62 -56.75 -16.58 -27.08
N ARG A 63 -56.95 -16.21 -28.36
CA ARG A 63 -57.92 -15.19 -28.88
C ARG A 63 -57.75 -13.81 -28.20
N ALA A 64 -57.67 -12.65 -28.85
CA ALA A 64 -57.88 -12.20 -30.24
C ALA A 64 -57.02 -10.89 -30.47
N GLU A 65 -57.08 -10.03 -31.51
CA GLU A 65 -58.14 -9.75 -32.48
C GLU A 65 -57.70 -8.86 -33.69
N ARG A 66 -58.12 -9.24 -34.93
CA ARG A 66 -58.47 -8.38 -36.12
C ARG A 66 -57.39 -7.50 -36.82
N ARG A 67 -57.52 -7.15 -38.13
CA ARG A 67 -58.65 -7.32 -39.10
C ARG A 67 -58.20 -7.37 -40.59
N ARG A 68 -58.69 -8.38 -41.34
CA ARG A 68 -59.28 -8.37 -42.73
C ARG A 68 -58.49 -7.77 -43.94
N SER A 69 -58.62 -8.28 -45.18
CA SER A 69 -59.44 -9.40 -45.74
C SER A 69 -59.08 -9.75 -47.21
N THR A 70 -59.36 -11.02 -47.61
CA THR A 70 -59.76 -11.53 -48.97
C THR A 70 -58.81 -11.34 -50.17
N GLY A 71 -58.65 -12.28 -51.12
CA GLY A 71 -59.22 -13.64 -51.32
C GLY A 71 -58.99 -14.15 -52.78
N ALA A 72 -59.35 -15.43 -53.06
CA ALA A 72 -59.28 -16.14 -54.37
C ALA A 72 -57.86 -16.59 -54.85
N GLN A 73 -57.55 -17.90 -54.84
CA GLN A 73 -57.71 -18.94 -55.90
C GLN A 73 -56.64 -18.84 -57.01
N GLU A 74 -55.61 -19.70 -57.06
CA GLU A 74 -55.55 -21.17 -57.30
C GLU A 74 -55.68 -21.55 -58.79
N LEU A 75 -54.57 -21.97 -59.42
CA LEU A 75 -54.39 -23.27 -60.11
C LEU A 75 -53.18 -23.29 -61.08
N SER A 76 -52.53 -24.44 -61.15
CA SER A 76 -51.47 -24.80 -62.10
C SER A 76 -52.02 -25.49 -63.35
N ALA A 77 -51.33 -25.37 -64.49
CA ALA A 77 -50.87 -26.53 -65.29
C ALA A 77 -50.17 -26.09 -66.59
N ALA A 78 -49.29 -26.94 -67.10
CA ALA A 78 -48.78 -26.91 -68.47
C ALA A 78 -49.19 -28.22 -69.17
N GLN A 79 -49.37 -28.19 -70.51
CA GLN A 79 -48.67 -29.09 -71.47
C GLN A 79 -49.27 -29.07 -72.90
N GLU A 80 -48.34 -29.06 -73.86
CA GLU A 80 -48.32 -29.75 -75.18
C GLU A 80 -49.47 -29.68 -76.21
N PHE A 81 -49.08 -29.47 -77.48
CA PHE A 81 -49.58 -30.29 -78.61
C PHE A 81 -48.58 -30.38 -79.79
N ARG A 82 -48.77 -31.38 -80.67
CA ARG A 82 -47.95 -31.78 -81.85
C ARG A 82 -48.88 -32.03 -83.07
N ALA A 83 -48.48 -32.28 -84.33
CA ALA A 83 -47.19 -32.58 -84.96
C ALA A 83 -47.19 -32.29 -86.48
N LEU A 84 -46.00 -32.21 -87.09
CA LEU A 84 -45.59 -32.83 -88.39
C LEU A 84 -46.67 -33.25 -89.45
N ARG A 85 -46.55 -32.78 -90.71
CA ARG A 85 -45.81 -33.42 -91.87
C ARG A 85 -46.44 -33.14 -93.28
N ALA A 86 -45.58 -32.77 -94.26
CA ALA A 86 -45.55 -32.95 -95.75
C ALA A 86 -46.86 -33.12 -96.59
N ASP A 87 -46.95 -32.57 -97.83
CA ASP A 87 -46.33 -33.13 -99.06
C ASP A 87 -46.51 -32.23 -100.34
N ARG A 88 -45.76 -32.55 -101.43
CA ARG A 88 -45.99 -32.31 -102.89
C ARG A 88 -45.64 -31.00 -103.66
N THR A 89 -44.40 -30.99 -104.21
CA THR A 89 -43.97 -30.92 -105.65
C THR A 89 -44.54 -29.94 -106.71
N ASP A 90 -43.61 -29.20 -107.34
CA ASP A 90 -43.35 -28.93 -108.79
C ASP A 90 -44.46 -28.58 -109.81
N SER A 91 -44.22 -27.53 -110.62
CA SER A 91 -43.98 -27.65 -112.08
C SER A 91 -43.52 -26.35 -112.80
N ALA A 92 -42.44 -26.49 -113.58
CA ALA A 92 -42.04 -25.83 -114.85
C ALA A 92 -42.47 -24.39 -115.23
N ASP A 93 -41.49 -23.48 -115.22
CA ASP A 93 -40.81 -22.88 -116.40
C ASP A 93 -41.60 -22.56 -117.70
N ALA A 94 -41.55 -21.28 -118.12
CA ALA A 94 -41.61 -20.82 -119.51
C ALA A 94 -41.21 -19.32 -119.60
N ALA A 95 -40.33 -18.96 -120.53
CA ALA A 95 -39.96 -17.58 -120.83
C ALA A 95 -40.55 -17.11 -122.17
N ASP A 96 -40.77 -15.80 -122.34
CA ASP A 96 -40.67 -15.14 -123.65
C ASP A 96 -40.25 -13.66 -123.51
N ASP A 97 -39.79 -13.08 -124.61
CA ASP A 97 -38.97 -11.87 -124.71
C ASP A 97 -39.78 -10.63 -125.19
N MET A 98 -39.07 -9.52 -125.41
CA MET A 98 -39.34 -8.39 -126.31
C MET A 98 -39.76 -7.03 -125.72
N VAL A 99 -39.03 -6.02 -126.22
CA VAL A 99 -38.85 -4.60 -125.86
C VAL A 99 -39.30 -3.75 -127.09
N PRO A 100 -39.40 -2.38 -127.14
CA PRO A 100 -39.53 -1.27 -126.15
C PRO A 100 -40.76 -0.35 -126.37
N ALA A 101 -40.95 0.68 -125.50
CA ALA A 101 -41.16 2.07 -125.94
C ALA A 101 -40.88 3.08 -124.79
N THR A 102 -40.17 4.18 -125.09
CA THR A 102 -39.67 5.18 -124.12
C THR A 102 -40.59 6.39 -123.93
N ALA A 103 -40.71 6.88 -122.69
CA ALA A 103 -41.23 8.22 -122.40
C ALA A 103 -40.56 8.85 -121.15
N THR A 104 -39.72 9.85 -121.41
CA THR A 104 -39.35 11.02 -120.58
C THR A 104 -39.07 10.85 -119.07
N ALA A 105 -37.81 11.08 -118.68
CA ALA A 105 -37.36 11.05 -117.29
C ALA A 105 -37.69 12.33 -116.48
N PRO A 106 -38.08 12.21 -115.19
CA PRO A 106 -37.86 13.25 -114.19
C PRO A 106 -36.43 13.13 -113.60
N THR A 107 -35.81 14.26 -113.25
CA THR A 107 -34.55 14.27 -112.49
C THR A 107 -34.77 13.79 -111.06
N GLU A 108 -34.09 12.72 -110.65
CA GLU A 108 -34.04 12.29 -109.25
C GLU A 108 -33.38 13.36 -108.38
N ALA A 109 -33.93 13.59 -107.19
CA ALA A 109 -33.27 14.37 -106.15
C ALA A 109 -32.12 13.54 -105.56
N SER A 110 -30.95 14.15 -105.39
CA SER A 110 -29.79 13.50 -104.79
C SER A 110 -29.99 13.37 -103.28
N ASN A 111 -30.34 12.17 -102.82
CA ASN A 111 -30.47 11.79 -101.42
C ASN A 111 -29.25 12.21 -100.58
N ALA A 112 -29.45 13.06 -99.57
CA ALA A 112 -28.42 13.47 -98.62
C ALA A 112 -28.10 12.35 -97.61
N ALA A 113 -26.96 12.43 -96.92
CA ALA A 113 -26.65 11.52 -95.82
C ALA A 113 -27.00 12.17 -94.48
N PRO A 114 -27.46 11.40 -93.47
CA PRO A 114 -27.88 11.96 -92.19
C PRO A 114 -26.72 12.58 -91.41
N GLU A 115 -26.95 13.73 -90.77
CA GLU A 115 -26.02 14.31 -89.79
C GLU A 115 -26.16 13.57 -88.45
N VAL A 116 -25.06 13.39 -87.70
CA VAL A 116 -25.06 12.57 -86.47
C VAL A 116 -24.27 13.21 -85.34
N ALA A 117 -24.87 13.24 -84.15
CA ALA A 117 -24.25 13.62 -82.88
C ALA A 117 -24.24 12.45 -81.88
N THR A 118 -23.23 12.41 -81.01
CA THR A 118 -23.03 11.34 -80.01
C THR A 118 -22.79 11.92 -78.63
N THR A 119 -23.53 11.44 -77.64
CA THR A 119 -23.34 11.71 -76.20
C THR A 119 -22.96 10.42 -75.48
N VAL A 120 -21.97 10.46 -74.60
CA VAL A 120 -21.51 9.31 -73.79
C VAL A 120 -21.58 9.70 -72.31
N GLU A 121 -22.37 8.98 -71.51
CA GLU A 121 -22.45 9.19 -70.06
C GLU A 121 -21.15 8.73 -69.35
N ARG A 122 -20.97 9.14 -68.09
CA ARG A 122 -19.89 8.60 -67.25
C ARG A 122 -20.19 7.12 -66.95
N PRO A 123 -19.23 6.18 -67.09
CA PRO A 123 -19.46 4.80 -66.72
C PRO A 123 -19.79 4.65 -65.23
N ASP A 124 -20.67 3.71 -64.92
CA ASP A 124 -20.94 3.29 -63.54
C ASP A 124 -19.67 2.69 -62.90
N PRO A 125 -19.23 3.15 -61.71
CA PRO A 125 -17.94 2.76 -61.15
C PRO A 125 -17.89 1.30 -60.67
N LEU A 126 -19.04 0.70 -60.32
CA LEU A 126 -19.10 -0.64 -59.77
C LEU A 126 -19.18 -1.70 -60.88
N THR A 127 -19.99 -1.44 -61.91
CA THR A 127 -20.31 -2.36 -63.00
C THR A 127 -19.52 -2.07 -64.28
N GLY A 128 -19.07 -0.84 -64.49
CA GLY A 128 -18.42 -0.36 -65.72
C GLY A 128 -19.40 -0.08 -66.86
N VAL A 129 -20.71 -0.21 -66.63
CA VAL A 129 -21.74 0.00 -67.66
C VAL A 129 -21.81 1.49 -68.04
N THR A 130 -21.89 1.76 -69.34
CA THR A 130 -21.91 3.14 -69.89
C THR A 130 -23.13 3.30 -70.79
N ARG A 131 -23.93 4.35 -70.59
CA ARG A 131 -24.97 4.72 -71.56
C ARG A 131 -24.39 5.62 -72.65
N VAL A 132 -24.89 5.42 -73.86
CA VAL A 132 -24.51 6.12 -75.07
C VAL A 132 -25.78 6.50 -75.81
N THR A 133 -25.91 7.76 -76.22
CA THR A 133 -27.01 8.23 -77.04
C THR A 133 -26.44 8.77 -78.34
N VAL A 134 -26.89 8.20 -79.46
CA VAL A 134 -26.56 8.67 -80.81
C VAL A 134 -27.84 9.23 -81.41
N THR A 135 -27.82 10.48 -81.84
CA THR A 135 -28.96 11.17 -82.45
C THR A 135 -28.57 11.62 -83.85
N GLY A 136 -29.40 11.30 -84.84
CA GLY A 136 -29.25 11.80 -86.20
C GLY A 136 -30.40 12.70 -86.62
N THR A 137 -30.13 13.54 -87.61
CA THR A 137 -31.12 14.34 -88.34
C THR A 137 -30.87 14.22 -89.83
N ASP A 138 -31.92 13.97 -90.60
CA ASP A 138 -31.83 13.79 -92.04
C ASP A 138 -32.30 15.04 -92.78
N PRO A 139 -31.52 15.60 -93.74
CA PRO A 139 -31.92 16.77 -94.51
C PRO A 139 -33.17 16.55 -95.38
N ASP A 140 -33.39 15.33 -95.86
CA ASP A 140 -34.55 14.93 -96.67
C ASP A 140 -35.72 14.42 -95.79
N SER A 141 -35.55 14.45 -94.46
CA SER A 141 -36.51 14.04 -93.42
C SER A 141 -36.87 12.55 -93.44
N ASP A 142 -35.94 11.70 -93.88
CA ASP A 142 -36.14 10.24 -93.90
C ASP A 142 -36.01 9.55 -92.53
N GLU A 143 -36.62 8.37 -92.40
CA GLU A 143 -36.65 7.60 -91.15
C GLU A 143 -35.29 6.97 -90.85
N LEU A 144 -34.71 7.31 -89.70
CA LEU A 144 -33.35 6.91 -89.34
C LEU A 144 -33.29 5.62 -88.53
N THR A 145 -32.47 4.69 -89.02
CA THR A 145 -32.15 3.43 -88.36
C THR A 145 -30.71 3.44 -87.82
N TYR A 146 -30.52 2.91 -86.60
CA TYR A 146 -29.23 2.96 -85.88
C TYR A 146 -28.68 1.55 -85.67
N THR A 147 -27.52 1.24 -86.22
CA THR A 147 -26.88 -0.08 -86.11
C THR A 147 -25.47 0.01 -85.54
N ALA A 148 -25.20 -0.69 -84.43
CA ALA A 148 -23.90 -0.67 -83.76
C ALA A 148 -23.05 -1.90 -84.12
N THR A 149 -21.77 -1.70 -84.43
CA THR A 149 -20.79 -2.79 -84.56
C THR A 149 -20.45 -3.39 -83.19
N SER A 150 -20.18 -4.69 -83.12
CA SER A 150 -19.62 -5.30 -81.91
C SER A 150 -18.26 -4.69 -81.54
N PRO A 151 -18.09 -4.11 -80.33
CA PRO A 151 -16.79 -3.64 -79.85
C PRO A 151 -15.89 -4.82 -79.44
N ARG A 152 -14.63 -4.55 -79.07
CA ARG A 152 -13.63 -5.63 -78.81
C ARG A 152 -13.60 -6.12 -77.37
N LEU A 153 -14.01 -5.29 -76.42
CA LEU A 153 -13.81 -5.49 -74.98
C LEU A 153 -15.13 -5.52 -74.19
N GLY A 154 -16.27 -5.28 -74.85
CA GLY A 154 -17.60 -5.33 -74.26
C GLY A 154 -18.68 -5.84 -75.22
N ARG A 155 -19.93 -5.58 -74.85
CA ARG A 155 -21.12 -5.77 -75.69
C ARG A 155 -21.90 -4.46 -75.71
N VAL A 156 -22.39 -4.08 -76.89
CA VAL A 156 -23.39 -3.03 -77.04
C VAL A 156 -24.76 -3.68 -77.20
N SER A 157 -25.77 -3.13 -76.54
CA SER A 157 -27.18 -3.41 -76.79
C SER A 157 -27.95 -2.11 -76.88
N GLY A 158 -28.82 -1.98 -77.89
CA GLY A 158 -29.74 -0.87 -78.06
C GLY A 158 -31.05 -1.36 -78.65
N ASP A 159 -32.06 -0.51 -78.65
CA ASP A 159 -33.41 -0.79 -79.16
C ASP A 159 -33.63 -0.33 -80.62
N GLY A 160 -32.60 0.25 -81.24
CA GLY A 160 -32.66 0.81 -82.59
C GLY A 160 -33.05 2.30 -82.64
N SER A 161 -33.40 2.92 -81.52
CA SER A 161 -33.82 4.34 -81.44
C SER A 161 -32.66 5.35 -81.30
N GLY A 162 -31.42 4.87 -81.31
CA GLY A 162 -30.22 5.68 -80.99
C GLY A 162 -29.77 5.57 -79.52
N ALA A 163 -30.58 4.98 -78.63
CA ALA A 163 -30.18 4.66 -77.26
C ALA A 163 -29.40 3.34 -77.19
N PHE A 164 -28.20 3.38 -76.62
CA PHE A 164 -27.30 2.23 -76.48
C PHE A 164 -26.76 2.10 -75.04
N THR A 165 -26.63 0.87 -74.58
CA THR A 165 -25.91 0.50 -73.36
C THR A 165 -24.68 -0.30 -73.74
N TYR A 166 -23.50 0.19 -73.35
CA TYR A 166 -22.25 -0.54 -73.44
C TYR A 166 -21.96 -1.22 -72.09
N THR A 167 -21.80 -2.54 -72.12
CA THR A 167 -21.42 -3.36 -70.96
C THR A 167 -20.05 -3.98 -71.23
N PRO A 168 -18.98 -3.58 -70.53
CA PRO A 168 -17.66 -4.19 -70.69
C PRO A 168 -17.65 -5.63 -70.19
N THR A 169 -16.82 -6.48 -70.79
CA THR A 169 -16.59 -7.83 -70.27
C THR A 169 -15.83 -7.79 -68.93
N PRO A 170 -16.01 -8.78 -68.03
CA PRO A 170 -15.20 -8.89 -66.82
C PRO A 170 -13.69 -8.93 -67.12
N PHE A 171 -13.30 -9.62 -68.20
CA PHE A 171 -11.91 -9.70 -68.64
C PHE A 171 -11.35 -8.33 -69.07
N ALA A 172 -12.12 -7.52 -69.81
CA ALA A 172 -11.71 -6.16 -70.17
C ALA A 172 -11.49 -5.25 -68.96
N ARG A 173 -12.35 -5.36 -67.94
CA ARG A 173 -12.19 -4.61 -66.68
C ARG A 173 -10.97 -5.06 -65.88
N VAL A 174 -10.57 -6.33 -65.97
CA VAL A 174 -9.29 -6.84 -65.43
C VAL A 174 -8.10 -6.35 -66.27
N LEU A 175 -8.20 -6.31 -67.60
CA LEU A 175 -7.14 -5.77 -68.45
C LEU A 175 -6.90 -4.28 -68.21
N ALA A 176 -7.95 -3.48 -68.06
CA ALA A 176 -7.87 -2.04 -67.78
C ALA A 176 -7.18 -1.71 -66.45
N ARG A 177 -7.11 -2.68 -65.54
CA ARG A 177 -6.40 -2.61 -64.26
C ARG A 177 -4.89 -2.83 -64.40
N ILE A 178 -4.48 -3.73 -65.29
CA ILE A 178 -3.09 -4.22 -65.41
C ILE A 178 -2.32 -3.51 -66.54
N LEU A 179 -3.00 -3.12 -67.62
CA LEU A 179 -2.39 -2.54 -68.82
C LEU A 179 -2.84 -1.09 -69.03
N PRO A 180 -1.97 -0.09 -68.77
CA PRO A 180 -2.32 1.33 -68.92
C PRO A 180 -2.79 1.75 -70.32
N VAL A 181 -2.47 0.94 -71.35
CA VAL A 181 -2.87 1.14 -72.75
C VAL A 181 -4.33 0.73 -73.05
N ILE A 182 -5.00 -0.01 -72.14
CA ILE A 182 -6.38 -0.48 -72.31
C ILE A 182 -7.31 0.33 -71.39
N ARG A 183 -7.52 1.60 -71.72
CA ARG A 183 -8.40 2.52 -70.95
C ARG A 183 -9.71 2.90 -71.64
N SER A 184 -9.88 2.47 -72.88
CA SER A 184 -11.12 2.68 -73.64
C SER A 184 -11.38 1.55 -74.61
N ASP A 185 -12.65 1.39 -74.99
CA ASP A 185 -13.09 0.57 -76.10
C ASP A 185 -13.83 1.45 -77.11
N ARG A 186 -14.01 0.97 -78.35
CA ARG A 186 -14.68 1.71 -79.41
C ARG A 186 -15.52 0.82 -80.31
N PHE A 187 -16.63 1.39 -80.77
CA PHE A 187 -17.50 0.83 -81.78
C PHE A 187 -18.00 1.94 -82.71
N THR A 188 -18.44 1.55 -83.89
CA THR A 188 -19.12 2.46 -84.83
C THR A 188 -20.62 2.23 -84.72
N VAL A 189 -21.39 3.32 -84.62
CA VAL A 189 -22.84 3.33 -84.88
C VAL A 189 -23.03 3.89 -86.27
N THR A 190 -23.61 3.11 -87.17
CA THR A 190 -24.01 3.57 -88.50
C THR A 190 -25.47 4.01 -88.43
N VAL A 191 -25.70 5.28 -88.76
CA VAL A 191 -27.04 5.85 -88.95
C VAL A 191 -27.36 5.79 -90.45
N SER A 192 -28.53 5.27 -90.82
CA SER A 192 -28.95 5.13 -92.22
C SER A 192 -30.39 5.58 -92.41
N ASP A 193 -30.62 6.31 -93.51
CA ASP A 193 -31.90 6.81 -94.03
C ASP A 193 -32.78 5.75 -94.74
N GLY A 194 -32.25 4.53 -94.94
CA GLY A 194 -32.91 3.49 -95.73
C GLY A 194 -32.90 3.69 -97.25
N ARG A 195 -32.39 4.82 -97.75
CA ARG A 195 -32.35 5.21 -99.17
C ARG A 195 -30.96 5.27 -99.79
N GLY A 196 -29.90 5.29 -98.99
CA GLY A 196 -28.52 5.09 -99.44
C GLY A 196 -27.48 5.87 -98.65
N GLY A 197 -27.89 6.96 -98.01
CA GLY A 197 -27.06 7.73 -97.09
C GLY A 197 -26.76 6.96 -95.80
N ARG A 198 -25.48 6.96 -95.43
CA ARG A 198 -24.97 6.29 -94.24
C ARG A 198 -23.87 7.10 -93.60
N THR A 199 -24.08 7.47 -92.34
CA THR A 199 -23.10 8.24 -91.57
C THR A 199 -22.59 7.42 -90.39
N PRO A 200 -21.29 7.08 -90.35
CA PRO A 200 -20.68 6.33 -89.27
C PRO A 200 -20.22 7.26 -88.13
N ALA A 201 -20.82 7.11 -86.94
CA ALA A 201 -20.36 7.76 -85.72
C ALA A 201 -19.45 6.81 -84.92
N THR A 202 -18.20 7.21 -84.65
CA THR A 202 -17.28 6.43 -83.79
C THR A 202 -17.53 6.77 -82.33
N VAL A 203 -18.09 5.83 -81.58
CA VAL A 203 -18.28 5.94 -80.14
C VAL A 203 -17.02 5.44 -79.43
N THR A 204 -16.47 6.24 -78.51
CA THR A 204 -15.39 5.82 -77.60
C THR A 204 -15.92 5.82 -76.18
N VAL A 205 -15.81 4.67 -75.49
CA VAL A 205 -16.23 4.49 -74.09
C VAL A 205 -15.01 4.26 -73.21
N THR A 206 -14.97 4.89 -72.03
CA THR A 206 -13.88 4.68 -71.07
C THR A 206 -14.13 3.42 -70.24
N LEU A 207 -13.08 2.63 -70.02
CA LEU A 207 -13.17 1.41 -69.21
C LEU A 207 -12.84 1.72 -67.75
N VAL A 208 -13.79 1.46 -66.85
CA VAL A 208 -13.51 1.44 -65.41
C VAL A 208 -12.92 0.07 -65.02
N PRO A 209 -11.73 0.02 -64.40
CA PRO A 209 -11.15 -1.21 -63.87
C PRO A 209 -12.13 -2.01 -63.00
N LEU A 210 -11.91 -3.32 -62.90
CA LEU A 210 -12.57 -4.12 -61.88
C LEU A 210 -11.92 -3.78 -60.54
N ASN A 211 -12.73 -3.34 -59.58
CA ASN A 211 -12.26 -2.99 -58.24
C ASN A 211 -13.20 -3.60 -57.18
N ARG A 212 -12.64 -4.23 -56.16
CA ARG A 212 -13.39 -4.80 -55.04
C ARG A 212 -12.87 -4.16 -53.75
N ALA A 213 -13.78 -3.64 -52.94
CA ALA A 213 -13.41 -2.94 -51.72
C ALA A 213 -12.51 -3.78 -50.79
N PRO A 214 -11.60 -3.13 -50.03
CA PRO A 214 -10.75 -3.81 -49.07
C PRO A 214 -11.54 -4.61 -48.03
N ARG A 215 -10.92 -5.63 -47.44
CA ARG A 215 -11.52 -6.39 -46.32
C ARG A 215 -10.79 -6.08 -45.03
N SER A 216 -11.50 -5.50 -44.07
CA SER A 216 -10.98 -5.20 -42.73
C SER A 216 -10.57 -6.48 -41.97
N ARG A 217 -9.59 -6.33 -41.09
CA ARG A 217 -9.25 -7.27 -40.02
C ARG A 217 -9.33 -6.53 -38.68
N PRO A 218 -9.45 -7.24 -37.54
CA PRO A 218 -9.35 -6.62 -36.22
C PRO A 218 -8.06 -5.80 -36.11
N ALA A 219 -8.18 -4.57 -35.59
CA ALA A 219 -7.03 -3.73 -35.30
C ALA A 219 -6.21 -4.33 -34.14
N THR A 220 -4.90 -4.17 -34.18
CA THR A 220 -4.04 -4.42 -33.02
C THR A 220 -4.03 -3.16 -32.15
N VAL A 221 -4.32 -3.28 -30.86
CA VAL A 221 -4.30 -2.18 -29.89
C VAL A 221 -3.34 -2.59 -28.77
N HIS A 222 -2.38 -1.72 -28.43
CA HIS A 222 -1.46 -1.95 -27.33
C HIS A 222 -2.01 -1.37 -26.02
N ALA A 223 -1.47 -1.82 -24.88
CA ALA A 223 -1.82 -1.24 -23.59
C ALA A 223 -1.44 0.26 -23.52
N PRO A 224 -2.15 1.08 -22.73
CA PRO A 224 -1.78 2.48 -22.52
C PRO A 224 -0.39 2.62 -21.89
N ALA A 225 0.36 3.64 -22.30
CA ALA A 225 1.61 4.03 -21.64
C ALA A 225 1.29 4.55 -20.21
N PRO A 226 1.93 4.03 -19.14
CA PRO A 226 1.51 4.32 -17.76
C PRO A 226 1.46 5.82 -17.40
N ALA A 227 2.48 6.60 -17.80
CA ALA A 227 2.55 8.02 -17.48
C ALA A 227 1.50 8.86 -18.24
N THR A 228 1.42 8.71 -19.56
CA THR A 228 0.65 9.62 -20.43
C THR A 228 -0.74 9.08 -20.82
N GLY A 229 -1.03 7.81 -20.57
CA GLY A 229 -2.22 7.14 -21.10
C GLY A 229 -2.21 6.96 -22.62
N THR A 230 -1.10 7.29 -23.31
CA THR A 230 -1.00 7.21 -24.78
C THR A 230 -1.08 5.76 -25.25
N ILE A 231 -1.89 5.52 -26.28
CA ILE A 231 -2.14 4.19 -26.85
C ILE A 231 -1.63 4.17 -28.28
N THR A 232 -0.96 3.08 -28.66
CA THR A 232 -0.54 2.85 -30.04
C THR A 232 -1.19 1.59 -30.59
N GLY A 233 -1.27 1.49 -31.90
CA GLY A 233 -1.82 0.31 -32.54
C GLY A 233 -1.67 0.31 -34.05
N ARG A 234 -2.31 -0.68 -34.68
CA ARG A 234 -2.29 -0.84 -36.14
C ARG A 234 -3.62 -1.36 -36.69
N ALA A 235 -4.23 -0.56 -37.54
CA ALA A 235 -5.30 -0.97 -38.43
C ALA A 235 -4.76 -1.89 -39.53
N ARG A 236 -5.55 -2.89 -39.93
CA ARG A 236 -5.16 -3.87 -40.95
C ARG A 236 -6.34 -4.19 -41.85
N ALA A 237 -6.12 -4.14 -43.15
CA ALA A 237 -7.03 -4.64 -44.17
C ALA A 237 -6.25 -5.44 -45.23
N VAL A 238 -6.96 -6.24 -46.01
CA VAL A 238 -6.42 -6.97 -47.16
C VAL A 238 -7.31 -6.70 -48.36
N ASP A 239 -6.69 -6.27 -49.44
CA ASP A 239 -7.39 -6.04 -50.70
C ASP A 239 -7.58 -7.36 -51.51
N PRO A 240 -8.79 -7.71 -51.96
CA PRO A 240 -9.03 -8.92 -52.76
C PRO A 240 -8.32 -8.94 -54.12
N ASP A 241 -8.00 -7.78 -54.69
CA ASP A 241 -7.30 -7.59 -55.95
C ASP A 241 -5.82 -7.18 -55.75
N ARG A 242 -5.35 -7.17 -54.49
CA ARG A 242 -3.99 -6.82 -54.04
C ARG A 242 -3.58 -5.36 -54.29
N ASP A 243 -4.52 -4.43 -54.25
CA ASP A 243 -4.20 -3.00 -54.31
C ASP A 243 -3.37 -2.49 -53.13
N ARG A 244 -2.65 -1.39 -53.39
CA ARG A 244 -2.04 -0.59 -52.33
C ARG A 244 -3.13 0.14 -51.56
N LEU A 245 -3.13 -0.04 -50.24
CA LEU A 245 -4.09 0.57 -49.32
C LEU A 245 -3.50 1.84 -48.69
N THR A 246 -4.34 2.84 -48.48
CA THR A 246 -4.04 4.06 -47.72
C THR A 246 -4.99 4.14 -46.53
N TYR A 247 -4.46 4.51 -45.36
CA TYR A 247 -5.22 4.60 -44.11
C TYR A 247 -5.35 6.06 -43.67
N LEU A 248 -6.56 6.47 -43.32
CA LEU A 248 -6.92 7.81 -42.83
C LEU A 248 -7.83 7.67 -41.62
N VAL A 249 -7.72 8.57 -40.64
CA VAL A 249 -8.68 8.61 -39.53
C VAL A 249 -9.97 9.29 -39.99
N SER A 250 -11.13 8.76 -39.60
CA SER A 250 -12.43 9.35 -39.96
C SER A 250 -12.71 10.62 -39.12
N THR A 251 -12.22 10.66 -37.88
CA THR A 251 -12.34 11.80 -36.95
C THR A 251 -11.05 11.92 -36.12
N THR A 252 -10.37 13.07 -36.18
CA THR A 252 -9.13 13.32 -35.41
C THR A 252 -9.39 13.56 -33.92
N GLU A 253 -10.58 14.03 -33.56
CA GLU A 253 -11.02 14.22 -32.18
C GLU A 253 -12.23 13.32 -31.91
N THR A 254 -12.22 12.63 -30.77
CA THR A 254 -13.28 11.69 -30.37
C THR A 254 -14.18 12.25 -29.26
N GLY A 255 -13.86 13.43 -28.75
CA GLY A 255 -14.42 13.99 -27.50
C GLY A 255 -13.79 13.42 -26.22
N ARG A 256 -13.02 12.33 -26.31
CA ARG A 256 -12.27 11.71 -25.19
C ARG A 256 -10.76 11.70 -25.40
N GLY A 257 -10.31 11.96 -26.63
CA GLY A 257 -8.90 12.12 -26.97
C GLY A 257 -8.71 12.55 -28.42
N THR A 258 -7.45 12.50 -28.86
CA THR A 258 -7.03 12.79 -30.23
C THR A 258 -6.42 11.54 -30.87
N VAL A 259 -6.67 11.34 -32.17
CA VAL A 259 -6.18 10.21 -32.96
C VAL A 259 -5.33 10.72 -34.13
N THR A 260 -4.15 10.16 -34.28
CA THR A 260 -3.31 10.31 -35.49
C THR A 260 -3.11 8.96 -36.15
N VAL A 261 -3.22 8.91 -37.49
CA VAL A 261 -3.05 7.69 -38.31
C VAL A 261 -2.02 7.97 -39.40
N ARG A 262 -1.07 7.06 -39.59
CA ARG A 262 -0.14 7.06 -40.71
C ARG A 262 -0.69 6.22 -41.86
N GLY A 263 -0.25 6.52 -43.09
CA GLY A 263 -0.69 5.84 -44.30
C GLY A 263 -0.41 4.33 -44.37
N ASP A 264 0.36 3.76 -43.43
CA ASP A 264 0.64 2.33 -43.29
C ASP A 264 -0.29 1.58 -42.30
N GLY A 265 -1.26 2.30 -41.75
CA GLY A 265 -2.25 1.84 -40.78
C GLY A 265 -1.80 1.92 -39.32
N THR A 266 -0.58 2.37 -39.01
CA THR A 266 -0.17 2.62 -37.62
C THR A 266 -0.88 3.87 -37.08
N PHE A 267 -1.32 3.82 -35.81
CA PHE A 267 -2.01 4.92 -35.18
C PHE A 267 -1.52 5.18 -33.75
N THR A 268 -1.74 6.41 -33.29
CA THR A 268 -1.50 6.85 -31.92
C THR A 268 -2.74 7.60 -31.44
N TYR A 269 -3.29 7.18 -30.30
CA TYR A 269 -4.37 7.84 -29.58
C TYR A 269 -3.83 8.45 -28.28
N VAL A 270 -4.19 9.70 -28.01
CA VAL A 270 -3.85 10.41 -26.78
C VAL A 270 -5.16 10.80 -26.09
N PRO A 271 -5.53 10.18 -24.95
CA PRO A 271 -6.72 10.60 -24.19
C PRO A 271 -6.53 12.02 -23.62
N SER A 272 -7.61 12.78 -23.48
CA SER A 272 -7.58 14.06 -22.77
C SER A 272 -7.48 13.85 -21.25
N ALA A 273 -6.95 14.84 -20.53
CA ALA A 273 -6.86 14.80 -19.07
C ALA A 273 -8.25 14.53 -18.44
N ALA A 274 -9.27 15.30 -18.83
CA ALA A 274 -10.65 15.13 -18.37
C ALA A 274 -11.26 13.74 -18.66
N ALA A 275 -10.78 13.03 -19.69
CA ALA A 275 -11.21 11.65 -19.95
C ALA A 275 -10.48 10.62 -19.07
N ARG A 276 -9.21 10.85 -18.74
CA ARG A 276 -8.47 10.05 -17.75
C ARG A 276 -9.01 10.27 -16.34
N HIS A 277 -9.39 11.50 -16.01
CA HIS A 277 -10.01 11.87 -14.73
C HIS A 277 -11.34 11.17 -14.52
N ARG A 278 -12.27 11.30 -15.48
CA ARG A 278 -13.56 10.58 -15.44
C ARG A 278 -13.40 9.05 -15.37
N ALA A 279 -12.30 8.49 -15.88
CA ALA A 279 -12.01 7.06 -15.78
C ALA A 279 -11.48 6.64 -14.39
N ALA A 280 -11.01 7.60 -13.57
CA ALA A 280 -10.49 7.40 -12.21
C ALA A 280 -11.55 7.44 -11.11
N ALA A 281 -12.70 8.08 -11.34
CA ALA A 281 -13.80 8.13 -10.37
C ALA A 281 -14.13 6.73 -9.82
N ASP A 282 -14.33 6.62 -8.50
CA ASP A 282 -14.64 5.35 -7.83
C ASP A 282 -15.92 4.72 -8.41
N ALA A 283 -16.89 5.57 -8.77
CA ALA A 283 -18.15 5.20 -9.41
C ALA A 283 -18.09 5.11 -10.95
N ALA A 284 -16.92 5.30 -11.60
CA ALA A 284 -16.82 5.32 -13.06
C ALA A 284 -17.29 4.00 -13.68
N SER A 285 -18.05 4.11 -14.77
CA SER A 285 -18.60 2.94 -15.47
C SER A 285 -17.55 2.28 -16.38
N PRO A 286 -17.81 1.06 -16.90
CA PRO A 286 -16.99 0.50 -17.98
C PRO A 286 -16.98 1.38 -19.24
N ALA A 287 -18.05 2.15 -19.48
CA ALA A 287 -18.12 3.06 -20.62
C ALA A 287 -17.18 4.26 -20.46
N ASP A 288 -16.91 4.73 -19.24
CA ASP A 288 -15.98 5.85 -18.99
C ASP A 288 -14.52 5.49 -19.22
N ARG A 289 -14.20 4.19 -19.12
CA ARG A 289 -12.84 3.65 -19.31
C ARG A 289 -12.55 3.19 -20.75
N ILE A 290 -13.43 3.49 -21.70
CA ILE A 290 -13.29 3.11 -23.12
C ILE A 290 -13.54 4.32 -24.03
N ASP A 291 -12.85 4.39 -25.16
CA ASP A 291 -13.21 5.26 -26.28
C ASP A 291 -13.20 4.47 -27.60
N THR A 292 -13.92 4.96 -28.60
CA THR A 292 -14.06 4.30 -29.91
C THR A 292 -13.97 5.27 -31.08
N PHE A 293 -13.23 4.91 -32.11
CA PHE A 293 -13.11 5.68 -33.35
C PHE A 293 -13.04 4.77 -34.57
N ARG A 294 -13.03 5.38 -35.76
CA ARG A 294 -12.99 4.67 -37.05
C ARG A 294 -11.75 5.08 -37.85
N ILE A 295 -11.15 4.10 -38.52
CA ILE A 295 -10.09 4.31 -39.51
C ILE A 295 -10.65 3.89 -40.86
N THR A 296 -10.69 4.84 -41.79
CA THR A 296 -11.07 4.62 -43.19
C THR A 296 -9.87 4.09 -43.96
N VAL A 297 -10.05 3.00 -44.69
CA VAL A 297 -9.08 2.42 -45.61
C VAL A 297 -9.57 2.58 -47.03
N THR A 298 -8.73 3.12 -47.91
CA THR A 298 -9.05 3.35 -49.32
C THR A 298 -8.00 2.67 -50.21
N ASP A 299 -8.44 1.99 -51.26
CA ASP A 299 -7.56 1.47 -52.32
C ASP A 299 -7.16 2.58 -53.33
N VAL A 300 -6.31 2.25 -54.30
CA VAL A 300 -5.86 3.21 -55.35
C VAL A 300 -6.92 3.54 -56.41
N PHE A 301 -8.05 2.83 -56.42
CA PHE A 301 -9.18 3.04 -57.34
C PHE A 301 -10.41 3.67 -56.67
N GLY A 302 -10.33 3.96 -55.36
CA GLY A 302 -11.28 4.77 -54.60
C GLY A 302 -12.35 3.99 -53.81
N ALA A 303 -12.32 2.66 -53.73
CA ALA A 303 -13.24 1.95 -52.84
C ALA A 303 -12.76 1.99 -51.38
N VAL A 304 -13.73 2.07 -50.46
CA VAL A 304 -13.51 2.39 -49.04
C VAL A 304 -13.99 1.27 -48.11
N THR A 305 -13.39 1.17 -46.94
CA THR A 305 -13.83 0.29 -45.85
C THR A 305 -13.43 0.88 -44.50
N GLU A 306 -14.33 0.80 -43.51
CA GLU A 306 -14.06 1.28 -42.15
C GLU A 306 -13.58 0.16 -41.23
N ILE A 307 -12.64 0.50 -40.34
CA ILE A 307 -12.17 -0.36 -39.26
C ILE A 307 -12.54 0.32 -37.94
N PRO A 308 -13.47 -0.24 -37.14
CA PRO A 308 -13.72 0.24 -35.80
C PRO A 308 -12.54 -0.11 -34.89
N VAL A 309 -12.11 0.87 -34.08
CA VAL A 309 -11.06 0.71 -33.07
C VAL A 309 -11.66 1.10 -31.72
N ALA A 310 -11.49 0.24 -30.72
CA ALA A 310 -11.80 0.53 -29.33
C ALA A 310 -10.50 0.58 -28.53
N VAL A 311 -10.36 1.57 -27.66
CA VAL A 311 -9.17 1.80 -26.82
C VAL A 311 -9.59 1.94 -25.36
N THR A 312 -8.79 1.38 -24.44
CA THR A 312 -9.04 1.48 -23.00
C THR A 312 -8.32 2.70 -22.44
N ILE A 313 -9.06 3.63 -21.83
CA ILE A 313 -8.49 4.82 -21.22
C ILE A 313 -7.85 4.41 -19.89
N SER A 314 -6.56 4.73 -19.71
CA SER A 314 -5.90 4.58 -18.41
C SER A 314 -6.36 5.71 -17.48
N PRO A 315 -6.92 5.38 -16.30
CA PRO A 315 -7.22 6.37 -15.27
C PRO A 315 -6.02 7.23 -14.91
N PHE A 316 -6.29 8.44 -14.45
CA PHE A 316 -5.34 9.35 -13.80
C PHE A 316 -6.12 10.41 -13.05
N ASN A 317 -5.71 10.68 -11.82
CA ASN A 317 -6.25 11.68 -10.91
C ASN A 317 -5.09 12.14 -10.00
N THR A 318 -5.11 13.39 -9.56
CA THR A 318 -4.16 13.98 -8.62
C THR A 318 -4.74 13.90 -7.21
N ALA A 319 -4.06 13.24 -6.27
CA ALA A 319 -4.57 13.16 -4.90
C ALA A 319 -4.62 14.55 -4.23
N PRO A 320 -5.64 14.82 -3.39
CA PRO A 320 -5.83 16.12 -2.77
C PRO A 320 -4.69 16.47 -1.83
N THR A 321 -4.49 17.75 -1.58
CA THR A 321 -3.61 18.27 -0.52
C THR A 321 -4.44 18.76 0.66
N GLY A 322 -3.83 18.92 1.83
CA GLY A 322 -4.53 19.46 2.99
C GLY A 322 -3.62 20.02 4.08
N VAL A 323 -4.11 21.04 4.77
CA VAL A 323 -3.47 21.67 5.92
C VAL A 323 -4.49 21.81 7.05
N ALA A 324 -4.03 21.75 8.29
CA ALA A 324 -4.89 21.87 9.47
C ALA A 324 -4.48 23.05 10.36
N THR A 325 -5.48 23.71 10.93
CA THR A 325 -5.34 24.76 11.93
C THR A 325 -6.24 24.45 13.12
N ALA A 326 -5.68 24.48 14.33
CA ALA A 326 -6.43 24.37 15.57
C ALA A 326 -6.49 25.75 16.26
N ASP A 327 -7.63 26.08 16.84
CA ASP A 327 -7.85 27.28 17.63
C ASP A 327 -7.21 27.14 19.03
N VAL A 328 -7.22 28.23 19.80
CA VAL A 328 -6.83 28.19 21.21
C VAL A 328 -7.89 27.42 22.00
N ALA A 329 -7.45 26.48 22.85
CA ALA A 329 -8.34 25.71 23.72
C ALA A 329 -9.14 26.62 24.67
N ASP A 330 -10.43 26.32 24.82
CA ASP A 330 -11.26 26.95 25.85
C ASP A 330 -10.70 26.61 27.26
N PRO A 331 -10.40 27.60 28.12
CA PRO A 331 -9.69 27.35 29.38
C PRO A 331 -10.55 26.64 30.43
N ALA A 332 -11.88 26.67 30.33
CA ALA A 332 -12.78 26.05 31.30
C ALA A 332 -13.02 24.57 30.97
N SER A 333 -13.38 24.29 29.72
CA SER A 333 -13.74 22.96 29.21
C SER A 333 -12.57 22.17 28.60
N GLY A 334 -11.54 22.88 28.12
CA GLY A 334 -10.43 22.30 27.36
C GLY A 334 -10.76 22.01 25.89
N VAL A 335 -11.98 22.30 25.42
CA VAL A 335 -12.41 22.03 24.04
C VAL A 335 -11.60 22.88 23.06
N VAL A 336 -11.19 22.26 21.95
CA VAL A 336 -10.47 22.88 20.84
C VAL A 336 -11.31 22.75 19.58
N THR A 337 -11.68 23.87 18.97
CA THR A 337 -12.18 23.90 17.59
C THR A 337 -11.03 24.03 16.61
N GLY A 338 -11.29 23.74 15.35
CA GLY A 338 -10.35 24.01 14.28
C GLY A 338 -10.90 23.62 12.92
N ARG A 339 -10.04 23.66 11.91
CA ARG A 339 -10.39 23.30 10.54
C ARG A 339 -9.26 22.58 9.83
N VAL A 340 -9.62 21.59 9.03
CA VAL A 340 -8.79 21.04 7.97
C VAL A 340 -9.26 21.63 6.65
N LEU A 341 -8.36 22.30 5.93
CA LEU A 341 -8.60 22.86 4.61
C LEU A 341 -7.92 21.97 3.58
N GLY A 342 -8.70 21.25 2.80
CA GLY A 342 -8.25 20.52 1.62
C GLY A 342 -8.27 21.37 0.36
N SER A 343 -7.46 20.98 -0.63
CA SER A 343 -7.50 21.51 -2.00
C SER A 343 -7.19 20.39 -2.98
N ASP A 344 -7.88 20.40 -4.11
CA ASP A 344 -7.73 19.42 -5.19
C ASP A 344 -7.35 20.12 -6.50
N ASP A 345 -6.38 19.59 -7.23
CA ASP A 345 -5.85 20.21 -8.46
C ASP A 345 -6.68 19.83 -9.71
N ASP A 346 -7.41 18.71 -9.68
CA ASP A 346 -8.34 18.30 -10.74
C ASP A 346 -9.76 18.89 -10.51
N GLY A 347 -10.04 19.34 -9.28
CA GLY A 347 -11.21 20.14 -8.90
C GLY A 347 -12.35 19.35 -8.26
N ASP A 348 -12.03 18.21 -7.65
CA ASP A 348 -13.03 17.28 -7.09
C ASP A 348 -13.60 17.71 -5.73
N ASP A 349 -14.79 17.18 -5.42
CA ASP A 349 -15.44 17.34 -4.11
C ASP A 349 -14.69 16.52 -3.03
N LEU A 350 -14.35 17.18 -1.93
CA LEU A 350 -13.55 16.60 -0.85
C LEU A 350 -14.40 16.08 0.31
N VAL A 351 -14.08 14.86 0.77
CA VAL A 351 -14.68 14.23 1.94
C VAL A 351 -13.65 14.10 3.06
N TYR A 352 -13.96 14.65 4.23
CA TYR A 352 -13.11 14.64 5.42
C TYR A 352 -13.54 13.52 6.38
N ARG A 353 -12.58 12.74 6.90
CA ARG A 353 -12.82 11.70 7.90
C ARG A 353 -11.73 11.70 8.97
N ALA A 354 -12.10 11.87 10.23
CA ALA A 354 -11.18 11.78 11.37
C ALA A 354 -11.26 10.43 12.08
N THR A 355 -10.19 10.06 12.79
CA THR A 355 -10.29 9.08 13.88
C THR A 355 -11.17 9.68 15.00
N THR A 356 -12.30 9.04 15.30
CA THR A 356 -13.27 9.55 16.31
C THR A 356 -12.74 9.51 17.74
N THR A 357 -11.84 8.58 18.02
CA THR A 357 -11.07 8.48 19.28
C THR A 357 -9.62 8.88 19.04
N ALA A 358 -9.10 9.78 19.87
CA ALA A 358 -7.68 10.12 19.96
C ALA A 358 -7.10 9.56 21.27
N ALA A 359 -5.79 9.69 21.48
CA ALA A 359 -5.14 9.14 22.67
C ALA A 359 -5.59 9.83 23.98
N ARG A 360 -5.94 11.13 23.89
CA ARG A 360 -6.25 11.97 25.06
C ARG A 360 -7.62 12.64 24.96
N GLY A 361 -8.46 12.27 23.99
CA GLY A 361 -9.77 12.87 23.77
C GLY A 361 -10.58 12.22 22.65
N VAL A 362 -11.67 12.88 22.24
CA VAL A 362 -12.53 12.49 21.12
C VAL A 362 -12.62 13.61 20.09
N VAL A 363 -12.84 13.24 18.83
CA VAL A 363 -12.98 14.19 17.72
C VAL A 363 -14.29 13.97 17.00
N VAL A 364 -15.01 15.08 16.80
CA VAL A 364 -16.13 15.17 15.87
C VAL A 364 -15.65 15.97 14.66
N MET A 365 -15.81 15.40 13.46
CA MET A 365 -15.49 16.04 12.18
C MET A 365 -16.80 16.40 11.46
N GLY A 366 -16.90 17.63 10.97
CA GLY A 366 -17.95 18.09 10.07
C GLY A 366 -17.57 17.93 8.60
N ASP A 367 -18.59 17.88 7.73
CA ASP A 367 -18.40 17.69 6.28
C ASP A 367 -17.67 18.88 5.61
N ASP A 368 -17.63 20.05 6.25
CA ASP A 368 -16.94 21.27 5.78
C ASP A 368 -15.48 21.38 6.24
N GLY A 369 -14.95 20.31 6.83
CA GLY A 369 -13.60 20.22 7.38
C GLY A 369 -13.44 20.85 8.76
N VAL A 370 -14.49 21.44 9.36
CA VAL A 370 -14.45 21.93 10.74
C VAL A 370 -14.46 20.76 11.71
N PHE A 371 -13.62 20.80 12.74
CA PHE A 371 -13.58 19.77 13.77
C PHE A 371 -13.71 20.36 15.17
N THR A 372 -14.19 19.51 16.09
CA THR A 372 -14.20 19.77 17.53
C THR A 372 -13.48 18.62 18.23
N TYR A 373 -12.40 18.94 18.93
CA TYR A 373 -11.70 18.04 19.83
C TYR A 373 -12.11 18.32 21.28
N THR A 374 -12.52 17.27 21.98
CA THR A 374 -12.83 17.31 23.41
C THR A 374 -11.84 16.42 24.15
N PRO A 375 -10.89 16.98 24.92
CA PRO A 375 -9.98 16.18 25.74
C PRO A 375 -10.74 15.45 26.85
N SER A 376 -10.23 14.28 27.24
CA SER A 376 -10.79 13.53 28.37
C SER A 376 -10.47 14.22 29.70
N GLU A 377 -11.33 14.01 30.69
CA GLU A 377 -11.13 14.55 32.04
C GLU A 377 -9.81 14.03 32.66
N SER A 378 -9.44 12.76 32.41
CA SER A 378 -8.16 12.20 32.85
C SER A 378 -6.96 12.86 32.17
N ALA A 379 -7.03 13.15 30.87
CA ALA A 379 -5.96 13.88 30.17
C ALA A 379 -5.80 15.31 30.70
N ARG A 380 -6.91 16.03 30.95
CA ARG A 380 -6.87 17.38 31.53
C ARG A 380 -6.30 17.41 32.96
N ARG A 381 -6.64 16.41 33.79
CA ARG A 381 -6.02 16.22 35.11
C ARG A 381 -4.52 15.96 35.00
N LEU A 382 -4.09 15.08 34.10
CA LEU A 382 -2.66 14.83 33.88
C LEU A 382 -1.91 16.07 33.37
N ALA A 383 -2.51 16.87 32.49
CA ALA A 383 -1.97 18.15 32.02
C ALA A 383 -1.87 19.23 33.13
N ALA A 384 -2.66 19.11 34.21
CA ALA A 384 -2.60 19.95 35.41
C ALA A 384 -1.62 19.42 36.47
N SER A 385 -1.31 18.12 36.45
CA SER A 385 -0.48 17.46 37.47
C SER A 385 0.99 17.87 37.46
N MET A 386 1.71 17.55 38.53
CA MET A 386 3.17 17.70 38.59
C MET A 386 3.94 16.86 37.55
N TYR A 387 3.31 15.85 36.97
CA TYR A 387 3.86 15.01 35.90
C TYR A 387 3.71 15.60 34.49
N ALA A 388 3.01 16.74 34.35
CA ALA A 388 2.62 17.26 33.06
C ALA A 388 3.82 17.67 32.16
N THR A 389 4.10 16.83 31.17
CA THR A 389 5.08 17.06 30.09
C THR A 389 4.44 17.83 28.92
N PRO A 390 5.26 18.40 28.01
CA PRO A 390 4.79 18.88 26.71
C PRO A 390 3.95 17.85 25.94
N ALA A 391 4.35 16.58 25.99
CA ALA A 391 3.60 15.45 25.43
C ALA A 391 2.19 15.34 26.02
N LEU A 392 2.06 15.30 27.35
CA LEU A 392 0.75 15.25 28.04
C LEU A 392 -0.13 16.50 27.82
N ARG A 393 0.45 17.61 27.36
CA ARG A 393 -0.27 18.86 27.02
C ARG A 393 -0.63 18.97 25.53
N SER A 394 -0.44 17.93 24.73
CA SER A 394 -0.91 17.89 23.35
C SER A 394 -1.48 16.54 22.96
N ASP A 395 -2.28 16.52 21.91
CA ASP A 395 -2.76 15.29 21.28
C ASP A 395 -2.61 15.43 19.76
N THR A 396 -2.56 14.31 19.04
CA THR A 396 -2.46 14.31 17.58
C THR A 396 -3.52 13.39 16.98
N VAL A 397 -4.35 13.97 16.14
CA VAL A 397 -5.46 13.34 15.44
C VAL A 397 -5.07 13.24 13.96
N THR A 398 -5.45 12.16 13.28
CA THR A 398 -5.30 12.09 11.82
C THR A 398 -6.64 12.33 11.13
N VAL A 399 -6.62 13.14 10.08
CA VAL A 399 -7.77 13.42 9.22
C VAL A 399 -7.44 13.00 7.79
N THR A 400 -8.19 12.03 7.30
CA THR A 400 -8.10 11.54 5.92
C THR A 400 -9.02 12.38 5.04
N ILE A 401 -8.47 12.93 3.97
CA ILE A 401 -9.18 13.63 2.90
C ILE A 401 -9.20 12.72 1.67
N THR A 402 -10.37 12.53 1.05
CA THR A 402 -10.54 11.74 -0.18
C THR A 402 -11.34 12.51 -1.23
N ASP A 403 -11.00 12.35 -2.51
CA ASP A 403 -11.57 13.02 -3.69
C ASP A 403 -12.64 12.21 -4.46
N SER A 404 -12.91 10.97 -4.03
CA SER A 404 -13.76 9.98 -4.72
C SER A 404 -13.29 9.55 -6.13
N HIS A 405 -12.02 9.84 -6.47
CA HIS A 405 -11.31 9.44 -7.68
C HIS A 405 -10.03 8.64 -7.33
N GLY A 406 -10.08 7.93 -6.20
CA GLY A 406 -9.00 7.08 -5.69
C GLY A 406 -7.81 7.81 -5.06
N GLY A 407 -7.82 9.14 -4.99
CA GLY A 407 -6.79 9.91 -4.29
C GLY A 407 -7.13 10.08 -2.81
N THR A 408 -6.08 10.15 -1.98
CA THR A 408 -6.21 10.18 -0.52
C THR A 408 -5.00 10.84 0.09
N THR A 409 -5.23 11.77 1.03
CA THR A 409 -4.18 12.42 1.84
C THR A 409 -4.54 12.37 3.31
N VAL A 410 -3.54 12.11 4.16
CA VAL A 410 -3.70 12.08 5.62
C VAL A 410 -3.03 13.32 6.22
N VAL A 411 -3.81 14.17 6.87
CA VAL A 411 -3.37 15.39 7.52
C VAL A 411 -3.27 15.17 9.04
N PRO A 412 -2.08 15.30 9.66
CA PRO A 412 -1.95 15.29 11.11
C PRO A 412 -2.42 16.63 11.70
N VAL A 413 -3.32 16.56 12.68
CA VAL A 413 -3.90 17.69 13.40
C VAL A 413 -3.41 17.63 14.83
N ARG A 414 -2.49 18.55 15.20
CA ARG A 414 -2.05 18.70 16.59
C ARG A 414 -3.00 19.65 17.33
N VAL A 415 -3.51 19.20 18.47
CA VAL A 415 -4.39 19.97 19.35
C VAL A 415 -3.76 20.11 20.74
N ALA A 416 -4.10 21.18 21.45
CA ALA A 416 -3.64 21.39 22.82
C ALA A 416 -4.57 20.68 23.82
N VAL A 417 -3.99 20.02 24.82
CA VAL A 417 -4.73 19.49 25.98
C VAL A 417 -4.59 20.53 27.10
N SER A 418 -5.61 21.38 27.23
CA SER A 418 -5.61 22.42 28.27
C SER A 418 -5.75 21.78 29.66
N PRO A 419 -4.88 22.12 30.63
CA PRO A 419 -5.04 21.72 32.03
C PRO A 419 -6.45 22.01 32.55
N ASP A 420 -6.92 21.19 33.48
CA ASP A 420 -8.08 21.54 34.31
C ASP A 420 -7.62 22.46 35.46
N PRO A 421 -8.05 23.73 35.51
CA PRO A 421 -7.66 24.65 36.59
C PRO A 421 -8.27 24.30 37.95
N GLN A 422 -9.17 23.32 38.04
CA GLN A 422 -9.76 22.83 39.30
C GLN A 422 -9.23 21.45 39.70
N ALA A 423 -8.41 20.80 38.86
CA ALA A 423 -7.81 19.53 39.19
C ALA A 423 -6.73 19.66 40.27
N PRO A 424 -6.58 18.66 41.18
CA PRO A 424 -5.44 18.61 42.07
C PRO A 424 -4.14 18.43 41.27
N ALA A 425 -3.05 19.02 41.75
CA ALA A 425 -1.72 18.84 41.16
C ALA A 425 -1.14 17.42 41.36
N THR A 426 -1.70 16.66 42.30
CA THR A 426 -1.39 15.26 42.59
C THR A 426 -2.35 14.32 41.86
N VAL A 427 -1.85 13.15 41.47
CA VAL A 427 -2.65 12.03 40.96
C VAL A 427 -2.78 10.97 42.04
N ALA A 428 -3.78 10.09 41.92
CA ALA A 428 -3.84 8.90 42.77
C ALA A 428 -2.70 7.94 42.40
N PRO A 429 -1.99 7.34 43.38
CA PRO A 429 -0.92 6.38 43.11
C PRO A 429 -1.32 5.24 42.17
N SER A 430 -0.44 4.94 41.24
CA SER A 430 -0.55 3.86 40.28
C SER A 430 -0.63 2.49 40.94
N THR A 431 -1.20 1.54 40.21
CA THR A 431 -1.26 0.15 40.63
C THR A 431 -0.48 -0.76 39.68
N PHE A 432 0.16 -1.76 40.26
CA PHE A 432 0.83 -2.86 39.57
C PHE A 432 0.12 -4.15 39.99
N CYS A 433 -0.34 -4.96 39.02
CA CYS A 433 -1.20 -6.13 39.29
C CYS A 433 -2.39 -5.86 40.25
N GLY A 434 -2.97 -4.65 40.15
CA GLY A 434 -4.10 -4.21 40.99
C GLY A 434 -3.72 -3.67 42.37
N CYS A 435 -2.44 -3.74 42.78
CA CYS A 435 -1.94 -3.25 44.06
C CYS A 435 -1.26 -1.89 43.93
N THR A 436 -1.58 -0.95 44.81
CA THR A 436 -0.79 0.29 44.94
C THR A 436 0.59 -0.06 45.50
N MET A 437 1.63 0.54 44.91
CA MET A 437 3.02 0.20 45.18
C MET A 437 3.62 1.16 46.21
N MET A 438 3.30 0.90 47.48
CA MET A 438 3.52 1.74 48.67
C MET A 438 2.41 2.76 48.96
N PRO A 439 2.09 3.03 50.24
CA PRO A 439 1.11 4.07 50.58
C PRO A 439 1.52 5.47 50.12
N ALA A 440 0.53 6.29 49.75
CA ALA A 440 0.72 7.65 49.21
C ALA A 440 1.48 8.60 50.16
N ASP A 441 1.45 8.33 51.47
CA ASP A 441 2.13 9.07 52.53
C ASP A 441 3.57 8.58 52.77
N THR A 442 4.19 7.90 51.81
CA THR A 442 5.58 7.44 51.88
C THR A 442 6.53 8.23 50.99
N ILE A 443 7.82 8.14 51.29
CA ILE A 443 8.91 8.71 50.48
C ILE A 443 8.86 8.29 49.00
N PHE A 444 8.32 7.10 48.70
CA PHE A 444 8.23 6.59 47.34
C PHE A 444 7.30 7.46 46.48
N HIS A 445 6.28 8.11 47.03
CA HIS A 445 5.36 8.99 46.29
C HIS A 445 5.57 10.48 46.58
N ALA A 446 6.58 10.84 47.37
CA ALA A 446 6.79 12.21 47.82
C ALA A 446 7.32 13.13 46.69
N ASP A 447 6.81 14.37 46.63
CA ASP A 447 7.36 15.41 45.76
C ASP A 447 8.60 16.02 46.40
N ILE A 448 9.76 15.84 45.77
CA ILE A 448 11.05 16.33 46.26
C ILE A 448 11.61 17.51 45.46
N ARG A 449 10.83 18.11 44.53
CA ARG A 449 11.28 19.23 43.67
C ARG A 449 11.84 20.42 44.43
N HIS A 450 11.33 20.67 45.63
CA HIS A 450 11.71 21.81 46.45
C HIS A 450 12.56 21.43 47.68
N ARG A 451 13.06 20.19 47.74
CA ARG A 451 13.98 19.77 48.80
C ARG A 451 15.36 20.44 48.65
N PRO A 452 16.03 20.78 49.77
CA PRO A 452 17.35 21.40 49.73
C PRO A 452 18.39 20.50 49.07
N ARG A 453 19.23 21.11 48.22
CA ARG A 453 20.45 20.50 47.68
C ARG A 453 21.49 20.33 48.81
N LEU A 454 22.08 19.15 48.91
CA LEU A 454 23.18 18.84 49.82
C LEU A 454 24.50 19.49 49.35
N ALA A 455 25.33 19.92 50.29
CA ALA A 455 26.61 20.58 50.00
C ALA A 455 27.63 19.63 49.36
N GLU A 456 27.48 18.34 49.66
CA GLU A 456 28.26 17.20 49.18
C GLU A 456 27.98 16.87 47.71
N THR A 457 26.91 17.43 47.11
CA THR A 457 26.50 17.11 45.73
C THR A 457 27.65 17.23 44.74
N ASP A 458 28.44 18.31 44.79
CA ASP A 458 29.51 18.53 43.81
C ASP A 458 30.63 17.50 43.91
N SER A 459 30.97 17.04 45.12
CA SER A 459 31.98 16.00 45.32
C SER A 459 31.45 14.62 44.92
N TRP A 460 30.17 14.33 45.14
CA TRP A 460 29.54 13.09 44.70
C TRP A 460 29.33 13.02 43.19
N ILE A 461 28.95 14.12 42.54
CA ILE A 461 28.90 14.19 41.07
C ILE A 461 30.29 13.98 40.46
N GLU A 462 31.36 14.52 41.07
CA GLU A 462 32.72 14.25 40.60
C GLU A 462 33.20 12.82 40.88
N LEU A 463 32.82 12.24 42.03
CA LEU A 463 33.02 10.82 42.32
C LEU A 463 32.39 9.96 41.22
N LEU A 464 31.14 10.26 40.83
CA LEU A 464 30.43 9.61 39.72
C LEU A 464 30.99 9.92 38.32
N GLY A 465 31.94 10.84 38.19
CA GLY A 465 32.60 11.16 36.91
C GLY A 465 31.99 12.29 36.11
N GLY A 466 31.37 13.27 36.78
CA GLY A 466 30.88 14.49 36.15
C GLY A 466 31.89 15.14 35.22
N SER A 467 33.12 15.44 35.67
CA SER A 467 34.17 16.03 34.81
C SER A 467 34.65 15.11 33.67
N ARG A 468 34.43 13.79 33.82
CA ARG A 468 34.80 12.75 32.84
C ARG A 468 33.70 12.49 31.80
N GLY A 469 32.61 13.25 31.84
CA GLY A 469 31.48 13.09 30.91
C GLY A 469 30.58 11.90 31.24
N ALA A 470 30.56 11.45 32.49
CA ALA A 470 29.71 10.34 32.91
C ALA A 470 28.21 10.66 32.77
N THR A 471 27.45 9.67 32.35
CA THR A 471 26.00 9.75 32.19
C THR A 471 25.27 8.80 33.14
N MET A 472 23.96 8.95 33.22
CA MET A 472 23.06 7.86 33.59
C MET A 472 23.18 6.75 32.53
N GLY A 473 23.02 5.49 32.92
CA GLY A 473 22.89 4.34 32.04
C GLY A 473 21.50 3.72 32.18
N ALA A 474 20.85 3.48 31.05
CA ALA A 474 19.55 2.85 30.95
C ALA A 474 19.63 1.64 30.02
N SER A 475 19.58 0.43 30.59
CA SER A 475 19.72 -0.83 29.85
C SER A 475 18.84 -1.91 30.46
N TRP A 476 17.71 -2.20 29.80
CA TRP A 476 16.78 -3.27 30.19
C TRP A 476 16.09 -3.86 28.95
N GLY A 477 15.46 -5.02 29.07
CA GLY A 477 14.89 -5.73 27.91
C GLY A 477 15.96 -6.24 26.93
N GLY A 478 15.54 -7.07 25.97
CA GLY A 478 16.43 -7.64 24.95
C GLY A 478 16.08 -9.08 24.61
N ALA A 479 17.00 -9.77 23.94
CA ALA A 479 16.83 -11.20 23.68
C ALA A 479 17.02 -11.99 24.98
N GLU A 480 16.06 -12.85 25.32
CA GLU A 480 16.20 -13.81 26.42
C GLU A 480 17.40 -14.73 26.20
N TRP A 481 18.20 -14.91 27.25
CA TRP A 481 19.25 -15.93 27.29
C TRP A 481 19.07 -16.81 28.52
N MET A 482 18.79 -18.10 28.28
CA MET A 482 18.36 -19.06 29.31
C MET A 482 17.22 -18.54 30.20
N GLY A 483 16.29 -17.75 29.64
CA GLY A 483 15.16 -17.18 30.38
C GLY A 483 15.47 -15.95 31.22
N SER A 484 16.57 -15.22 30.97
CA SER A 484 16.73 -13.85 31.49
C SER A 484 17.11 -12.88 30.39
N THR A 485 16.50 -11.70 30.43
CA THR A 485 16.87 -10.52 29.65
C THR A 485 17.77 -9.59 30.48
N ALA A 486 18.32 -8.54 29.86
CA ALA A 486 19.07 -7.51 30.60
C ALA A 486 18.11 -6.63 31.43
N GLY A 487 18.54 -6.17 32.60
CA GLY A 487 17.68 -5.50 33.58
C GLY A 487 17.19 -6.47 34.66
N ILE A 488 16.16 -6.06 35.41
CA ILE A 488 15.66 -6.84 36.56
C ILE A 488 14.34 -7.54 36.18
N PRO A 489 14.27 -8.87 36.05
CA PRO A 489 13.02 -9.56 35.76
C PRO A 489 12.09 -9.61 36.99
N VAL A 490 10.81 -9.27 36.80
CA VAL A 490 9.77 -9.48 37.81
C VAL A 490 8.85 -10.61 37.37
N ASN A 491 8.76 -11.66 38.19
CA ASN A 491 7.86 -12.79 37.95
C ASN A 491 6.51 -12.52 38.61
N VAL A 492 5.43 -12.46 37.82
CA VAL A 492 4.07 -12.31 38.36
C VAL A 492 3.42 -13.69 38.51
N VAL A 493 2.83 -13.96 39.67
CA VAL A 493 2.09 -15.19 39.97
C VAL A 493 0.71 -14.88 40.53
N GLY A 494 -0.30 -15.67 40.14
CA GLY A 494 -1.68 -15.46 40.57
C GLY A 494 -1.89 -15.59 42.10
N PRO A 495 -3.04 -15.11 42.62
CA PRO A 495 -3.28 -14.99 44.06
C PRO A 495 -3.17 -16.31 44.82
N ASP A 496 -3.66 -17.40 44.24
CA ASP A 496 -3.68 -18.74 44.83
C ASP A 496 -2.44 -19.59 44.47
N HIS A 497 -1.37 -19.00 43.93
CA HIS A 497 -0.17 -19.76 43.53
C HIS A 497 0.51 -20.42 44.75
N PRO A 498 0.79 -21.74 44.72
CA PRO A 498 1.38 -22.44 45.86
C PRO A 498 2.78 -21.92 46.21
N THR A 499 3.07 -21.93 47.50
CA THR A 499 4.36 -21.50 48.05
C THR A 499 5.26 -22.68 48.40
N GLU A 500 6.58 -22.50 48.25
CA GLU A 500 7.62 -23.47 48.61
C GLU A 500 8.52 -22.89 49.71
N THR A 501 8.94 -23.71 50.67
CA THR A 501 9.94 -23.33 51.67
C THR A 501 11.33 -23.30 51.03
N VAL A 502 12.03 -22.17 51.14
CA VAL A 502 13.40 -22.00 50.62
C VAL A 502 14.42 -22.43 51.67
N VAL A 503 15.49 -23.12 51.25
CA VAL A 503 16.61 -23.45 52.14
C VAL A 503 17.67 -22.35 52.09
N PHE A 504 17.84 -21.63 53.19
CA PHE A 504 18.88 -20.62 53.31
C PHE A 504 20.18 -21.26 53.81
N ASN A 505 21.21 -21.31 52.97
CA ASN A 505 22.50 -21.95 53.30
C ASN A 505 23.71 -21.37 52.53
N ARG A 506 23.52 -20.43 51.61
CA ARG A 506 24.63 -19.92 50.76
C ARG A 506 25.40 -18.75 51.38
N GLY A 507 24.91 -18.18 52.48
CA GLY A 507 25.51 -17.03 53.18
C GLY A 507 26.34 -17.35 54.43
N TYR A 508 26.82 -18.59 54.61
CA TYR A 508 27.47 -19.09 55.84
C TYR A 508 26.60 -19.11 57.11
N SER A 509 25.36 -18.65 57.05
CA SER A 509 24.33 -18.82 58.07
C SER A 509 23.05 -19.40 57.46
N THR A 510 22.29 -20.14 58.28
CA THR A 510 20.98 -20.70 57.94
C THR A 510 19.81 -20.00 58.65
N SER A 511 20.12 -18.97 59.46
CA SER A 511 19.16 -18.14 60.18
C SER A 511 19.76 -16.76 60.48
N GLY A 512 18.93 -15.78 60.81
CA GLY A 512 19.37 -14.43 61.18
C GLY A 512 18.49 -13.33 60.57
N PRO A 513 18.85 -12.04 60.80
CA PRO A 513 18.00 -10.91 60.43
C PRO A 513 17.79 -10.72 58.92
N GLY A 514 18.64 -11.32 58.07
CA GLY A 514 18.52 -11.29 56.60
C GLY A 514 17.73 -12.44 55.98
N ILE A 515 17.09 -13.29 56.80
CA ILE A 515 16.34 -14.46 56.34
C ILE A 515 14.90 -14.35 56.88
N ASP A 516 13.98 -13.98 56.00
CA ASP A 516 12.55 -14.23 56.16
C ASP A 516 12.25 -15.66 55.70
N ASP A 517 11.93 -16.55 56.66
CA ASP A 517 11.76 -18.00 56.45
C ASP A 517 10.34 -18.41 56.05
N ARG A 518 9.43 -17.45 55.85
CA ARG A 518 8.10 -17.67 55.29
C ARG A 518 8.20 -18.32 53.90
N PRO A 519 7.28 -19.24 53.52
CA PRO A 519 7.25 -19.82 52.17
C PRO A 519 7.12 -18.76 51.05
N TYR A 520 7.78 -19.01 49.91
CA TYR A 520 7.84 -18.10 48.75
C TYR A 520 7.03 -18.66 47.56
N ALA A 521 6.36 -17.78 46.81
CA ALA A 521 5.45 -18.12 45.72
C ALA A 521 6.20 -18.37 44.39
N ILE A 522 7.26 -19.17 44.41
CA ILE A 522 8.18 -19.33 43.28
C ILE A 522 7.46 -20.02 42.09
N PRO A 523 7.47 -19.45 40.87
CA PRO A 523 6.91 -20.11 39.69
C PRO A 523 7.79 -21.27 39.21
N HIS A 524 7.23 -22.20 38.44
CA HIS A 524 7.96 -23.41 37.99
C HIS A 524 9.16 -23.14 37.06
N ARG A 525 9.24 -21.96 36.44
CA ARG A 525 10.34 -21.50 35.58
C ARG A 525 10.53 -19.99 35.78
N PRO A 526 11.17 -19.56 36.88
CA PRO A 526 11.36 -18.15 37.14
C PRO A 526 12.44 -17.57 36.24
N LEU A 527 12.22 -16.34 35.80
CA LEU A 527 13.27 -15.47 35.28
C LEU A 527 14.09 -14.95 36.48
N VAL A 528 15.42 -14.94 36.40
CA VAL A 528 16.32 -14.64 37.54
C VAL A 528 17.42 -13.69 37.10
N GLU A 529 17.57 -12.57 37.82
CA GLU A 529 18.62 -11.58 37.57
C GLU A 529 20.02 -12.21 37.70
N GLY A 530 21.00 -11.69 36.96
CA GLY A 530 22.38 -12.18 36.98
C GLY A 530 22.61 -13.49 36.21
N MET A 531 21.57 -14.07 35.60
CA MET A 531 21.74 -15.15 34.61
C MET A 531 22.23 -14.58 33.26
N PRO A 532 23.11 -15.29 32.52
CA PRO A 532 23.66 -16.63 32.77
C PRO A 532 24.96 -16.64 33.60
N SER A 533 25.39 -15.49 34.13
CA SER A 533 26.78 -15.24 34.55
C SER A 533 27.32 -16.32 35.50
N TYR A 534 28.59 -16.68 35.27
CA TYR A 534 29.32 -17.67 36.05
C TYR A 534 30.71 -17.12 36.43
N PRO A 535 31.17 -17.25 37.69
CA PRO A 535 30.47 -17.87 38.82
C PRO A 535 29.21 -17.10 39.26
N ALA A 536 28.25 -17.84 39.81
CA ALA A 536 26.93 -17.36 40.20
C ALA A 536 26.96 -16.51 41.48
N TRP A 537 27.24 -15.22 41.33
CA TRP A 537 27.10 -14.21 42.38
C TRP A 537 26.09 -13.15 41.93
N ASP A 538 25.40 -12.55 42.89
CA ASP A 538 24.43 -11.45 42.68
C ASP A 538 23.19 -11.87 41.86
N ARG A 539 22.60 -13.02 42.20
CA ARG A 539 21.37 -13.51 41.55
C ARG A 539 20.13 -13.22 42.36
N HIS A 540 19.25 -12.37 41.85
CA HIS A 540 17.99 -12.02 42.49
C HIS A 540 16.80 -12.67 41.79
N LEU A 541 15.90 -13.27 42.58
CA LEU A 541 14.59 -13.73 42.13
C LEU A 541 13.52 -12.83 42.74
N PHE A 542 12.92 -11.98 41.91
CA PHE A 542 11.76 -11.17 42.25
C PHE A 542 10.47 -11.89 41.87
N VAL A 543 9.55 -12.01 42.83
CA VAL A 543 8.21 -12.54 42.61
C VAL A 543 7.19 -11.54 43.16
N PHE A 544 6.19 -11.19 42.34
CA PHE A 544 5.03 -10.44 42.77
C PHE A 544 3.80 -11.35 42.78
N GLN A 545 3.15 -11.49 43.93
CA GLN A 545 1.94 -12.28 44.06
C GLN A 545 0.71 -11.37 43.94
N GLU A 546 -0.09 -11.61 42.90
CA GLU A 546 -1.28 -10.82 42.61
C GLU A 546 -2.30 -10.91 43.75
N GLY A 547 -3.06 -9.83 44.00
CA GLY A 547 -4.12 -9.81 45.01
C GLY A 547 -3.67 -9.88 46.48
N THR A 548 -2.41 -10.21 46.77
CA THR A 548 -1.84 -10.15 48.14
C THR A 548 -1.04 -8.87 48.39
N CYS A 549 -0.61 -8.19 47.33
CA CYS A 549 0.27 -7.01 47.37
C CYS A 549 1.63 -7.29 48.05
N ILE A 550 2.08 -8.54 48.02
CA ILE A 550 3.39 -8.93 48.55
C ILE A 550 4.40 -9.04 47.41
N SER A 551 5.46 -8.24 47.49
CA SER A 551 6.66 -8.35 46.68
C SER A 551 7.70 -9.20 47.43
N GLN A 552 8.16 -10.27 46.82
CA GLN A 552 9.09 -11.23 47.41
C GLN A 552 10.43 -11.16 46.67
N GLU A 553 11.54 -11.21 47.41
CA GLU A 553 12.88 -11.16 46.85
C GLU A 553 13.80 -12.19 47.54
N LEU A 554 14.58 -12.91 46.74
CA LEU A 554 15.58 -13.88 47.18
C LEU A 554 16.93 -13.57 46.53
N ILE A 555 17.97 -13.38 47.34
CA ILE A 555 19.35 -13.13 46.87
C ILE A 555 20.20 -14.41 46.86
N ASN A 556 21.08 -14.50 45.86
CA ASN A 556 21.96 -15.63 45.56
C ASN A 556 21.19 -16.95 45.51
N VAL A 557 20.16 -16.96 44.67
CA VAL A 557 19.28 -18.12 44.45
C VAL A 557 19.92 -19.21 43.56
N ALA A 558 19.57 -20.47 43.80
CA ALA A 558 19.84 -21.62 42.94
C ALA A 558 18.77 -22.72 43.12
N ASN A 559 18.64 -23.59 42.11
CA ASN A 559 17.73 -24.75 42.13
C ASN A 559 18.44 -26.11 41.85
N GLY A 560 19.77 -26.08 41.68
CA GLY A 560 20.59 -27.29 41.51
C GLY A 560 20.41 -28.06 40.20
N VAL A 561 19.62 -27.56 39.24
CA VAL A 561 19.38 -28.21 37.94
C VAL A 561 19.62 -27.23 36.78
N GLU A 562 18.94 -26.09 36.78
CA GLU A 562 19.02 -25.08 35.71
C GLU A 562 19.88 -23.88 36.15
N LEU A 563 19.95 -23.62 37.45
CA LEU A 563 20.81 -22.63 38.07
C LEU A 563 22.01 -23.33 38.73
N PRO A 564 23.18 -23.43 38.05
CA PRO A 564 24.37 -24.01 38.64
C PRO A 564 24.85 -23.15 39.82
N GLY A 565 25.43 -23.83 40.82
CA GLY A 565 26.08 -23.19 41.96
C GLY A 565 27.28 -22.34 41.55
N ALA A 566 27.79 -21.50 42.45
CA ALA A 566 28.96 -20.64 42.24
C ALA A 566 30.26 -21.44 42.01
N GLY A 567 30.25 -22.74 42.31
CA GLY A 567 31.33 -23.69 42.04
C GLY A 567 30.86 -25.14 42.14
N ILE A 568 31.72 -26.09 41.78
CA ILE A 568 31.38 -27.53 41.79
C ILE A 568 31.04 -28.05 43.21
N LEU A 569 31.65 -27.49 44.25
CA LEU A 569 31.34 -27.82 45.65
C LEU A 569 29.96 -27.32 46.07
N ASP A 570 29.53 -26.15 45.57
CA ASP A 570 28.20 -25.59 45.82
C ASP A 570 27.12 -26.41 45.08
N ILE A 571 27.40 -26.88 43.84
CA ILE A 571 26.52 -27.82 43.13
C ILE A 571 26.31 -29.12 43.94
N LEU A 572 27.39 -29.73 44.43
CA LEU A 572 27.32 -30.95 45.24
C LEU A 572 26.62 -30.71 46.59
N GLY A 573 26.92 -29.59 47.25
CA GLY A 573 26.23 -29.17 48.48
C GLY A 573 24.73 -29.02 48.27
N ASN A 574 24.33 -28.29 47.24
CA ASN A 574 22.92 -28.04 46.91
C ASN A 574 22.14 -29.34 46.62
N ALA A 575 22.76 -30.30 45.94
CA ALA A 575 22.16 -31.63 45.73
C ALA A 575 21.94 -32.41 47.04
N VAL A 576 22.88 -32.33 47.99
CA VAL A 576 22.77 -32.95 49.32
C VAL A 576 21.72 -32.25 50.19
N TYR A 577 21.69 -30.92 50.20
CA TYR A 577 20.69 -30.15 50.93
C TYR A 577 19.27 -30.46 50.43
N ARG A 578 19.07 -30.54 49.11
CA ARG A 578 17.79 -30.95 48.51
C ARG A 578 17.36 -32.35 48.93
N SER A 579 18.29 -33.32 49.02
CA SER A 579 17.94 -34.69 49.44
C SER A 579 17.60 -34.82 50.93
N ILE A 580 18.10 -33.91 51.77
CA ILE A 580 17.85 -33.91 53.22
C ILE A 580 16.57 -33.12 53.56
N TRP A 581 16.40 -31.94 52.96
CA TRP A 581 15.38 -30.95 53.35
C TRP A 581 14.20 -30.83 52.37
N GLY A 582 14.23 -31.52 51.23
CA GLY A 582 13.11 -31.64 50.29
C GLY A 582 12.85 -30.43 49.39
N SER A 583 13.31 -29.23 49.76
CA SER A 583 13.20 -28.03 48.92
C SER A 583 14.04 -28.13 47.66
N THR A 584 13.50 -27.61 46.56
CA THR A 584 14.20 -27.46 45.29
C THR A 584 14.98 -26.15 45.19
N TRP A 585 14.70 -25.17 46.06
CA TRP A 585 15.27 -23.82 46.02
C TRP A 585 16.17 -23.51 47.22
N ILE A 586 17.33 -22.90 46.93
CA ILE A 586 18.36 -22.56 47.91
C ILE A 586 18.80 -21.11 47.69
N ALA A 587 18.85 -20.32 48.77
CA ALA A 587 19.23 -18.90 48.74
C ALA A 587 20.28 -18.54 49.81
N GLN A 588 20.74 -17.29 49.78
CA GLN A 588 21.54 -16.69 50.85
C GLN A 588 20.65 -15.95 51.86
N GLY A 589 19.73 -15.13 51.36
CA GLY A 589 18.84 -14.28 52.14
C GLY A 589 17.54 -14.07 51.38
N GLY A 590 16.53 -13.56 52.08
CA GLY A 590 15.19 -13.42 51.55
C GLY A 590 14.34 -12.47 52.36
N VAL A 591 13.39 -11.82 51.69
CA VAL A 591 12.47 -10.85 52.27
C VAL A 591 11.14 -10.85 51.53
N GLN A 592 10.05 -10.65 52.26
CA GLN A 592 8.74 -10.34 51.67
C GLN A 592 8.28 -8.96 52.14
N TYR A 593 8.22 -8.02 51.21
CA TYR A 593 7.75 -6.66 51.42
C TYR A 593 6.24 -6.57 51.16
N ASP A 594 5.49 -6.02 52.11
CA ASP A 594 4.09 -5.67 51.95
C ASP A 594 3.98 -4.28 51.31
N MET A 595 3.49 -4.21 50.06
CA MET A 595 3.35 -2.95 49.33
C MET A 595 2.19 -2.07 49.84
N SER A 596 1.35 -2.58 50.74
CA SER A 596 0.33 -1.79 51.44
C SER A 596 0.85 -1.23 52.77
N SER A 597 2.03 -1.65 53.22
CA SER A 597 2.68 -1.19 54.45
C SER A 597 3.62 -0.01 54.19
N SER A 598 3.50 1.02 55.00
CA SER A 598 4.48 2.11 55.09
C SER A 598 5.61 1.82 56.08
N LEU A 599 5.53 0.71 56.82
CA LEU A 599 6.56 0.21 57.73
C LEU A 599 7.52 -0.72 57.01
N TYR A 600 8.78 -0.68 57.43
CA TYR A 600 9.80 -1.64 56.98
C TYR A 600 9.42 -3.09 57.33
N PRO A 601 9.94 -4.10 56.59
CA PRO A 601 9.82 -5.49 57.01
C PRO A 601 10.54 -5.72 58.35
N ALA A 602 9.94 -6.55 59.19
CA ALA A 602 10.44 -6.91 60.52
C ALA A 602 11.67 -7.85 60.47
N ILE A 603 11.82 -8.60 59.39
CA ILE A 603 12.92 -9.52 59.12
C ILE A 603 13.14 -9.63 57.60
N GLY A 604 14.34 -10.00 57.20
CA GLY A 604 14.69 -10.19 55.79
C GLY A 604 15.26 -8.93 55.15
N TYR A 605 16.22 -9.15 54.25
CA TYR A 605 16.70 -8.18 53.26
C TYR A 605 17.38 -8.93 52.12
N ALA A 606 17.45 -8.30 50.94
CA ALA A 606 18.02 -8.93 49.75
C ALA A 606 18.96 -8.03 48.93
N ASN A 607 18.90 -6.69 49.05
CA ASN A 607 19.86 -5.75 48.44
C ASN A 607 20.59 -4.92 49.50
N ALA A 608 21.64 -4.17 49.11
CA ALA A 608 22.49 -3.43 50.03
C ALA A 608 21.74 -2.40 50.91
N ALA A 609 20.76 -1.68 50.35
CA ALA A 609 20.01 -0.65 51.07
C ALA A 609 18.89 -1.18 52.00
N HIS A 610 18.54 -2.47 51.89
CA HIS A 610 17.35 -3.09 52.47
C HIS A 610 16.04 -2.42 51.97
N LEU A 611 16.00 -2.03 50.70
CA LEU A 611 14.88 -1.35 50.06
C LEU A 611 14.05 -2.30 49.18
N PRO A 612 12.72 -2.08 49.05
CA PRO A 612 11.88 -2.85 48.14
C PRO A 612 12.15 -2.40 46.69
N GLN A 613 12.60 -3.31 45.83
CA GLN A 613 13.11 -2.92 44.52
C GLN A 613 12.02 -2.75 43.45
N VAL A 614 10.94 -3.53 43.48
CA VAL A 614 9.84 -3.44 42.49
C VAL A 614 9.19 -2.04 42.43
N PRO A 615 8.89 -1.33 43.53
CA PRO A 615 8.42 0.07 43.46
C PRO A 615 9.48 1.09 43.02
N LEU A 616 10.72 0.67 42.76
CA LEU A 616 11.83 1.53 42.32
C LEU A 616 12.22 1.30 40.84
N MET A 617 11.62 0.35 40.13
CA MET A 617 11.94 0.07 38.73
C MET A 617 11.15 0.98 37.78
N VAL A 618 11.74 1.38 36.65
CA VAL A 618 10.96 1.80 35.46
C VAL A 618 10.25 0.57 34.88
N ARG A 619 8.93 0.65 34.67
CA ARG A 619 8.11 -0.49 34.21
C ARG A 619 7.37 -0.19 32.90
N PRO A 620 7.00 -1.22 32.11
CA PRO A 620 6.26 -1.05 30.87
C PRO A 620 4.92 -0.30 31.04
N ASP A 621 4.19 -0.60 32.11
CA ASP A 621 2.87 -0.02 32.37
C ASP A 621 2.93 1.48 32.71
N ASP A 622 4.01 1.94 33.34
CA ASP A 622 4.20 3.38 33.58
C ASP A 622 4.45 4.18 32.30
N ILE A 623 5.22 3.62 31.37
CA ILE A 623 5.46 4.26 30.06
C ILE A 623 4.18 4.28 29.25
N GLN A 624 3.37 3.22 29.30
CA GLN A 624 2.04 3.19 28.68
C GLN A 624 1.06 4.20 29.33
N ARG A 625 1.17 4.42 30.65
CA ARG A 625 0.42 5.44 31.42
C ARG A 625 0.80 6.87 31.02
N GLY A 626 2.02 7.07 30.53
CA GLY A 626 2.60 8.37 30.22
C GLY A 626 3.05 9.18 31.45
N TYR A 627 3.10 8.56 32.63
CA TYR A 627 3.67 9.15 33.84
C TYR A 627 4.13 8.05 34.81
N ILE A 628 5.19 8.33 35.56
CA ILE A 628 5.67 7.57 36.73
C ILE A 628 5.41 8.44 37.95
N ASP A 629 4.71 7.90 38.94
CA ASP A 629 4.31 8.59 40.18
C ASP A 629 5.01 8.07 41.43
N HIS A 630 6.12 7.36 41.24
CA HIS A 630 6.96 6.84 42.31
C HIS A 630 8.45 7.18 42.08
N MET A 631 9.21 7.09 43.16
CA MET A 631 10.66 7.18 43.19
C MET A 631 11.28 6.05 42.38
N LEU A 632 12.41 6.34 41.73
CA LEU A 632 13.15 5.34 40.96
C LEU A 632 14.39 4.84 41.73
N GLY A 633 14.95 3.72 41.30
CA GLY A 633 16.14 3.11 41.87
C GLY A 633 17.35 3.35 40.99
N MET A 634 18.50 3.62 41.60
CA MET A 634 19.78 3.69 40.92
C MET A 634 20.86 2.87 41.61
N THR A 635 21.82 2.37 40.83
CA THR A 635 23.04 1.72 41.33
C THR A 635 24.30 2.47 40.90
N ILE A 636 25.35 2.39 41.72
CA ILE A 636 26.64 3.08 41.51
C ILE A 636 27.82 2.11 41.57
N ALA A 637 28.87 2.35 40.78
CA ALA A 637 30.10 1.53 40.81
C ALA A 637 31.17 2.07 41.79
N LYS A 638 30.75 2.91 42.75
CA LYS A 638 31.60 3.64 43.70
C LYS A 638 30.89 3.88 45.03
N ASP A 639 30.34 2.82 45.63
CA ASP A 639 30.31 2.80 47.09
C ASP A 639 31.65 2.22 47.58
N VAL A 640 32.28 2.92 48.51
CA VAL A 640 33.43 2.42 49.28
C VAL A 640 33.12 2.56 50.78
N GLY A 641 31.86 2.29 51.11
CA GLY A 641 31.33 2.13 52.45
C GLY A 641 30.99 3.44 53.15
N ALA A 642 30.29 4.37 52.49
CA ALA A 642 29.84 5.61 53.14
C ALA A 642 28.69 5.41 54.18
N GLY A 643 28.32 4.16 54.47
CA GLY A 643 27.20 3.82 55.33
C GLY A 643 25.87 3.98 54.61
N TYR A 644 24.85 4.45 55.34
CA TYR A 644 23.50 4.62 54.81
C TYR A 644 22.80 5.83 55.41
N VAL A 645 21.80 6.32 54.69
CA VAL A 645 20.83 7.33 55.15
C VAL A 645 19.41 6.86 54.84
N TRP A 646 18.42 7.41 55.53
CA TRP A 646 17.02 7.13 55.22
C TRP A 646 16.68 7.57 53.78
N PRO A 647 15.96 6.75 52.97
CA PRO A 647 15.12 5.62 53.38
C PRO A 647 15.79 4.25 53.52
N ALA A 648 17.09 4.11 53.27
CA ALA A 648 17.81 2.84 53.49
C ALA A 648 18.01 2.52 54.98
N ARG A 649 18.28 1.25 55.29
CA ARG A 649 18.64 0.78 56.65
C ARG A 649 20.00 0.09 56.76
N ALA A 650 20.70 -0.06 55.65
CA ALA A 650 22.03 -0.65 55.57
C ALA A 650 22.78 -0.12 54.35
N GLY A 651 24.06 -0.43 54.27
CA GLY A 651 24.92 -0.21 53.10
C GLY A 651 25.95 -1.32 52.96
N ASP A 652 26.66 -1.35 51.84
CA ASP A 652 27.50 -2.49 51.44
C ASP A 652 28.92 -2.51 52.05
N GLY A 653 29.30 -1.49 52.82
CA GLY A 653 30.66 -1.32 53.32
C GLY A 653 30.79 -0.52 54.63
N THR A 654 32.04 -0.40 55.09
CA THR A 654 32.42 0.19 56.40
C THR A 654 33.53 1.25 56.31
N GLY A 655 33.72 1.83 55.12
CA GLY A 655 34.68 2.90 54.88
C GLY A 655 34.17 4.29 55.30
N THR A 656 34.67 5.32 54.63
CA THR A 656 34.30 6.73 54.88
C THR A 656 34.25 7.57 53.60
N GLU A 657 34.47 6.96 52.43
CA GLU A 657 34.55 7.66 51.13
C GLU A 657 33.55 7.02 50.17
N GLY A 658 32.51 7.76 49.78
CA GLY A 658 31.45 7.24 48.92
C GLY A 658 30.18 8.09 48.96
N ILE A 659 29.15 7.58 48.30
CA ILE A 659 27.77 8.05 48.39
C ILE A 659 27.04 7.01 49.27
N PRO A 660 26.36 7.40 50.37
CA PRO A 660 25.70 6.43 51.23
C PRO A 660 24.49 5.80 50.54
N MET A 661 24.23 4.52 50.81
CA MET A 661 22.98 3.87 50.41
C MET A 661 21.78 4.64 50.99
N GLY A 662 20.70 4.73 50.22
CA GLY A 662 19.54 5.57 50.53
C GLY A 662 19.69 7.04 50.14
N MET A 663 20.84 7.50 49.64
CA MET A 663 20.95 8.85 49.10
C MET A 663 20.03 9.04 47.90
N VAL A 664 19.31 10.17 47.84
CA VAL A 664 18.37 10.48 46.75
C VAL A 664 18.94 11.56 45.84
N PHE A 665 19.07 11.23 44.55
CA PHE A 665 19.46 12.15 43.48
C PHE A 665 18.23 12.58 42.68
N ARG A 666 18.02 13.89 42.59
CA ARG A 666 16.93 14.52 41.83
C ARG A 666 17.49 15.14 40.56
N LEU A 667 16.90 14.85 39.40
CA LEU A 667 17.19 15.59 38.17
C LEU A 667 16.71 17.04 38.36
N ARG A 668 17.54 18.03 38.03
CA ARG A 668 17.13 19.44 38.22
C ARG A 668 15.93 19.80 37.35
N ASP A 669 15.10 20.71 37.87
CA ASP A 669 13.89 21.22 37.24
C ASP A 669 14.17 22.24 36.12
N ASP A 670 15.39 22.81 36.07
CA ASP A 670 15.88 23.67 34.99
C ASP A 670 16.13 22.95 33.66
N ILE A 671 16.15 21.61 33.67
CA ILE A 671 16.38 20.78 32.48
C ILE A 671 15.12 20.73 31.60
N ASP A 672 15.26 21.23 30.37
CA ASP A 672 14.20 21.20 29.35
C ASP A 672 14.03 19.79 28.76
N LEU A 673 12.84 19.22 28.93
CA LEU A 673 12.52 17.87 28.45
C LEU A 673 12.03 17.83 26.99
N ARG A 674 11.77 18.99 26.34
CA ARG A 674 11.14 19.06 25.00
C ARG A 674 11.94 18.39 23.88
N GLY A 675 13.24 18.18 24.06
CA GLY A 675 14.12 17.57 23.07
C GLY A 675 14.08 16.03 23.03
N TYR A 676 13.36 15.38 23.93
CA TYR A 676 13.34 13.92 24.11
C TYR A 676 12.01 13.29 23.69
N ALA A 677 11.99 11.98 23.41
CA ALA A 677 10.78 11.20 23.13
C ALA A 677 9.78 11.19 24.31
N GLU A 678 8.48 11.00 24.06
CA GLU A 678 7.44 11.06 25.12
C GLU A 678 7.69 10.07 26.27
N SER A 679 8.19 8.87 25.96
CA SER A 679 8.59 7.84 26.91
C SER A 679 9.78 8.26 27.78
N THR A 680 10.79 8.90 27.19
CA THR A 680 11.90 9.50 27.94
C THR A 680 11.44 10.65 28.83
N GLN A 681 10.57 11.53 28.33
CA GLN A 681 10.03 12.64 29.11
C GLN A 681 9.29 12.14 30.36
N THR A 682 8.61 10.99 30.28
CA THR A 682 7.96 10.31 31.42
C THR A 682 8.95 9.99 32.53
N VAL A 683 10.06 9.31 32.20
CA VAL A 683 11.11 8.94 33.17
C VAL A 683 11.84 10.16 33.71
N LEU A 684 12.24 11.11 32.85
CA LEU A 684 12.93 12.32 33.29
C LEU A 684 12.05 13.19 34.19
N ARG A 685 10.74 13.24 33.95
CA ARG A 685 9.81 13.97 34.83
C ARG A 685 9.72 13.33 36.21
N ALA A 686 9.68 12.01 36.33
CA ALA A 686 9.73 11.35 37.63
C ALA A 686 11.07 11.54 38.35
N LEU A 687 12.19 11.57 37.62
CA LEU A 687 13.49 11.94 38.20
C LEU A 687 13.54 13.40 38.70
N GLN A 688 12.74 14.31 38.11
CA GLN A 688 12.56 15.67 38.65
C GLN A 688 11.63 15.69 39.87
N VAL A 689 10.53 14.93 39.84
CA VAL A 689 9.48 14.95 40.87
C VAL A 689 9.85 14.14 42.12
N HIS A 690 10.22 12.88 41.95
CA HIS A 690 10.52 11.92 43.03
C HIS A 690 12.01 11.57 43.13
N GLY A 691 12.79 11.85 42.10
CA GLY A 691 14.21 11.48 42.04
C GLY A 691 14.45 9.98 41.97
N ALA A 692 15.70 9.59 42.21
CA ALA A 692 16.10 8.21 42.33
C ALA A 692 16.98 7.97 43.57
N VAL A 693 16.70 6.88 44.29
CA VAL A 693 17.45 6.44 45.47
C VAL A 693 18.58 5.50 45.07
N ILE A 694 19.77 5.68 45.65
CA ILE A 694 20.86 4.72 45.56
C ILE A 694 20.48 3.51 46.43
N TYR A 695 20.15 2.37 45.80
CA TYR A 695 19.70 1.17 46.52
C TYR A 695 20.72 0.02 46.53
N ASP A 696 21.66 0.02 45.58
CA ASP A 696 22.72 -0.99 45.49
C ASP A 696 23.96 -0.47 44.75
N SER A 697 25.04 -1.24 44.78
CA SER A 697 26.28 -0.94 44.09
C SER A 697 26.54 -1.88 42.91
N ARG A 698 27.70 -1.69 42.28
CA ARG A 698 28.19 -2.43 41.11
C ARG A 698 29.70 -2.60 41.24
N ALA A 699 30.24 -3.55 40.49
CA ALA A 699 31.68 -3.82 40.43
C ALA A 699 32.53 -2.53 40.40
N PRO A 700 33.51 -2.38 41.33
CA PRO A 700 34.11 -1.09 41.63
C PRO A 700 34.93 -0.51 40.48
N GLY A 701 34.93 0.83 40.38
CA GLY A 701 35.80 1.59 39.46
C GLY A 701 35.11 2.11 38.20
N GLY A 702 33.82 1.85 38.02
CA GLY A 702 33.02 2.48 36.96
C GLY A 702 32.58 3.91 37.34
N ASP A 703 32.41 4.77 36.33
CA ASP A 703 31.69 6.04 36.47
C ASP A 703 30.19 5.85 36.18
N GLY A 704 29.38 6.87 36.47
CA GLY A 704 27.97 6.97 36.09
C GLY A 704 26.97 6.30 37.04
N LEU A 705 25.72 6.75 36.93
CA LEU A 705 24.53 6.17 37.57
C LEU A 705 23.96 5.07 36.66
N LYS A 706 23.31 4.03 37.19
CA LYS A 706 22.48 3.12 36.36
C LYS A 706 21.08 3.04 36.92
N LEU A 707 20.08 3.30 36.09
CA LEU A 707 18.67 3.29 36.47
C LEU A 707 18.11 1.86 36.50
N ALA A 708 17.35 1.52 37.54
CA ALA A 708 16.64 0.27 37.66
C ALA A 708 15.45 0.23 36.69
N GLY A 709 15.28 -0.87 35.97
CA GLY A 709 14.17 -1.08 35.04
C GLY A 709 13.84 -2.56 34.92
N MET A 710 12.54 -2.85 34.78
CA MET A 710 12.07 -4.20 34.55
C MET A 710 12.66 -4.77 33.26
N SER A 711 13.06 -6.04 33.24
CA SER A 711 13.67 -6.66 32.07
C SER A 711 12.65 -7.27 31.08
N ASN A 712 11.41 -7.49 31.52
CA ASN A 712 10.36 -8.23 30.83
C ASN A 712 9.07 -7.42 30.71
N GLY A 713 8.20 -7.79 29.76
CA GLY A 713 6.90 -7.13 29.53
C GLY A 713 6.97 -5.92 28.60
N TRP A 714 8.06 -5.76 27.85
CA TRP A 714 8.25 -4.67 26.88
C TRP A 714 7.81 -5.05 25.46
N GLU A 715 7.40 -6.30 25.25
CA GLU A 715 7.02 -6.87 23.96
C GLU A 715 5.66 -6.37 23.46
N ASP A 716 4.71 -6.16 24.38
CA ASP A 716 3.30 -5.84 24.08
C ASP A 716 2.98 -4.34 24.14
N VAL A 717 3.96 -3.47 24.41
CA VAL A 717 3.70 -2.03 24.57
C VAL A 717 3.75 -1.30 23.23
N GLU A 718 2.58 -1.11 22.64
CA GLU A 718 2.41 -0.37 21.40
C GLU A 718 2.77 1.12 21.54
N GLY A 719 3.41 1.68 20.51
CA GLY A 719 3.53 3.12 20.32
C GLY A 719 4.85 3.79 20.76
N PHE A 720 5.86 3.07 21.27
CA PHE A 720 7.15 3.67 21.64
C PHE A 720 8.40 2.80 21.35
N ASP A 721 9.51 3.43 20.95
CA ASP A 721 10.81 2.76 20.80
C ASP A 721 11.54 2.72 22.17
N VAL A 722 11.49 1.56 22.83
CA VAL A 722 12.22 1.30 24.09
C VAL A 722 13.73 1.53 23.94
N LYS A 723 14.30 1.22 22.76
CA LYS A 723 15.72 1.42 22.50
C LYS A 723 16.05 2.90 22.30
N GLU A 724 15.12 3.71 21.78
CA GLU A 724 15.27 5.17 21.72
C GLU A 724 15.29 5.76 23.12
N MET A 725 14.29 5.40 23.93
CA MET A 725 14.23 5.81 25.33
C MET A 725 15.52 5.46 26.08
N GLN A 726 16.06 4.26 25.88
CA GLN A 726 17.33 3.85 26.49
C GLN A 726 18.55 4.62 25.98
N ARG A 727 18.62 4.93 24.67
CA ARG A 727 19.68 5.78 24.10
C ARG A 727 19.63 7.19 24.69
N GLU A 728 18.44 7.79 24.76
CA GLU A 728 18.24 9.14 25.29
C GLU A 728 18.52 9.19 26.80
N LEU A 729 17.95 8.29 27.59
CA LEU A 729 18.23 8.16 29.03
C LEU A 729 19.72 7.89 29.31
N SER A 730 20.39 7.11 28.45
CA SER A 730 21.83 6.86 28.58
C SER A 730 22.72 8.05 28.17
N SER A 731 22.13 9.13 27.64
CA SER A 731 22.84 10.36 27.28
C SER A 731 22.81 11.44 28.37
N ILE A 732 21.99 11.27 29.41
CA ILE A 732 21.76 12.28 30.45
C ILE A 732 23.00 12.40 31.34
N PRO A 733 23.68 13.56 31.39
CA PRO A 733 24.87 13.74 32.23
C PRO A 733 24.55 13.62 33.72
N VAL A 734 25.44 12.98 34.51
CA VAL A 734 25.28 12.95 35.97
C VAL A 734 25.31 14.36 36.58
N GLN A 735 25.96 15.32 35.92
CA GLN A 735 26.01 16.75 36.29
C GLN A 735 24.64 17.46 36.29
N TRP A 736 23.57 16.81 35.82
CA TRP A 736 22.21 17.36 35.85
C TRP A 736 21.43 16.96 37.11
N PHE A 737 22.01 16.13 37.98
CA PHE A 737 21.40 15.68 39.22
C PHE A 737 21.94 16.46 40.43
N ASP A 738 21.07 16.72 41.40
CA ASP A 738 21.41 17.20 42.73
C ASP A 738 21.12 16.10 43.77
N ALA A 739 22.02 15.90 44.73
CA ALA A 739 21.70 15.11 45.92
C ALA A 739 20.89 15.97 46.89
N VAL A 740 19.81 15.43 47.47
CA VAL A 740 18.86 16.22 48.27
C VAL A 740 18.56 15.60 49.64
N ASP A 741 18.34 16.46 50.64
CA ASP A 741 17.95 16.00 51.98
C ASP A 741 16.47 15.60 52.02
N VAL A 742 16.25 14.28 52.04
CA VAL A 742 14.95 13.66 52.29
C VAL A 742 14.77 13.21 53.74
N VAL A 743 15.84 13.10 54.54
CA VAL A 743 15.77 12.58 55.93
C VAL A 743 14.85 13.44 56.79
N GLY A 744 14.90 14.77 56.61
CA GLY A 744 13.99 15.71 57.27
C GLY A 744 12.51 15.62 56.85
N MET A 745 12.12 14.68 55.98
CA MET A 745 10.72 14.39 55.64
C MET A 745 10.15 13.24 56.48
N ALA A 746 11.00 12.33 56.96
CA ALA A 746 10.59 11.10 57.63
C ALA A 746 9.77 11.37 58.91
N ALA A 747 8.65 10.66 59.08
CA ALA A 747 7.86 10.69 60.30
C ALA A 747 8.57 9.97 61.46
N ASP A 748 9.11 8.78 61.18
CA ASP A 748 10.10 8.11 62.01
C ASP A 748 11.01 7.27 61.09
N PRO A 749 12.28 7.69 60.87
CA PRO A 749 13.19 6.99 59.95
C PRO A 749 13.64 5.63 60.47
N THR A 750 13.32 5.25 61.70
CA THR A 750 13.62 3.92 62.26
C THR A 750 12.49 2.92 62.07
N LEU A 751 11.23 3.40 61.97
CA LEU A 751 10.04 2.56 61.85
C LEU A 751 9.62 2.29 60.40
N GLY A 752 9.81 3.24 59.49
CA GLY A 752 9.33 3.07 58.13
C GLY A 752 9.66 4.20 57.15
N TRP A 753 8.87 4.21 56.07
CA TRP A 753 9.00 5.09 54.92
C TRP A 753 8.00 6.26 54.94
N GLN A 754 7.16 6.36 55.98
CA GLN A 754 6.18 7.44 56.13
C GLN A 754 6.86 8.81 56.16
N VAL A 755 6.29 9.76 55.42
CA VAL A 755 6.66 11.17 55.49
C VAL A 755 5.66 11.96 56.34
N THR A 756 6.15 13.01 56.98
CA THR A 756 5.27 13.99 57.63
C THR A 756 4.51 14.80 56.59
N THR A 757 3.19 14.91 56.74
CA THR A 757 2.28 15.62 55.82
C THR A 757 2.36 17.16 55.91
N THR A 758 3.47 17.70 56.41
CA THR A 758 3.67 19.11 56.75
C THR A 758 4.91 19.72 56.10
N THR A 759 4.90 19.79 54.76
CA THR A 759 5.45 20.91 53.98
C THR A 759 4.71 21.00 52.65
#